data_AF-A0A9Q8Y362-F1
#
_entry.id   AF-A0A9Q8Y362-F1
#
_cell.length_a   1.000
_cell.length_b   1.000
_cell.length_c   1.000
_cell.angle_alpha   90.00
_cell.angle_beta   90.00
_cell.angle_gamma   90.00
#
_symmetry.space_group_name_H-M   'P 1'
#
loop_
_entity.id
_entity.type
_entity.pdbx_description
1 polymer ?
#
loop_
_entity_poly.entity_id
_entity_poly.type
_entity_poly.pdbx_seq_one_letter_code
_entity_poly.pdbx_strand_id
1 'polypeptide(L)'
;MADEMVLATQKWLNKTYGHIPEFNQPNEDGLTGWPTIYALIEGLQVELGIDHSALFPGFGDTTYTLYDQLITPNWDSLSENVVYLIQGAFWCKGISPGGFDGVQTQALSNAVINLQKDAGFSTQDGILSAMWAQALFDMSAFVNLKDPRIREMQQYLNANYYNYTGILPTDGIYQRATNTAIIYALQKEVGLDVETANGVFGPTTRDLYVEAYNNNWSNALSMIIQFGLYANMSEYWEVAGVPAPEFTGQLDAPTTQGLHLFQDFMRLAPVTDGSPDLRTTWSLMTSNGDPNRNFFGVDTSLQLTQQNIDDLVAFDVNYVGRYLTGTVGVGEDKKDKFLTLVEAKNIIKAGLKIIPIYQDNYPHAEYYTRQQGRKDAATAMFTAANLGIPDQSFIYFAVDFDALDTDIDNWVIPYFQGVQEVLTSSEYELTYQPGIYGTRNVCTRVHDVVGIQRSYISNMSSGWSGNLGFSQPLSWTFDQFYESSYASISAIDFVAVSGLDEGVDHLEPSAEISEGYWIDQTNWDWLKDPFHAGSIKVDGPSWTLFDYPGIMKAEVSVSSEVKGDPNATFILEIESGKLTPSSFEAVTKTLGKDLGVVTANKLNEMSVGIANAQMEVSAAIDLEGLATWRITITFPDADIEEVKVANSIEIELSFDFDSSTPEGNMQLAFNAIKLYCKENALAAEVIGASGLALVISFLPLATIGTSIVEIGAGLLALAKLLMPAFGRKKDED
;
A
#
# COMPACT_ATOMS: atom_id res chain seq x y z
N MET A 1 21.33 -13.95 -14.19
CA MET A 1 22.61 -14.43 -14.76
C MET A 1 22.87 -13.60 -16.00
N ALA A 2 24.09 -13.09 -16.19
CA ALA A 2 24.41 -12.26 -17.36
C ALA A 2 24.36 -13.12 -18.64
N ASP A 3 23.71 -12.61 -19.68
CA ASP A 3 23.73 -13.19 -21.02
C ASP A 3 24.92 -12.63 -21.80
N GLU A 4 25.77 -13.52 -22.32
CA GLU A 4 27.01 -13.13 -23.01
C GLU A 4 26.75 -12.39 -24.32
N MET A 5 25.62 -12.66 -25.00
CA MET A 5 25.24 -11.99 -26.24
C MET A 5 24.63 -10.62 -25.97
N VAL A 6 23.88 -10.46 -24.87
CA VAL A 6 23.45 -9.14 -24.40
C VAL A 6 24.65 -8.30 -24.01
N LEU A 7 25.64 -8.88 -23.30
CA LEU A 7 26.88 -8.17 -22.96
C LEU A 7 27.67 -7.75 -24.20
N ALA A 8 27.75 -8.62 -25.21
CA ALA A 8 28.38 -8.29 -26.49
C ALA A 8 27.64 -7.15 -27.21
N THR A 9 26.31 -7.13 -27.14
CA THR A 9 25.46 -6.07 -27.69
C THR A 9 25.74 -4.73 -27.01
N GLN A 10 25.72 -4.69 -25.67
CA GLN A 10 25.99 -3.48 -24.88
C GLN A 10 27.37 -2.89 -25.18
N LYS A 11 28.41 -3.75 -25.22
CA LYS A 11 29.77 -3.35 -25.59
C LYS A 11 29.87 -2.77 -26.99
N TRP A 12 29.18 -3.39 -27.95
CA TRP A 12 29.17 -2.93 -29.33
C TRP A 12 28.45 -1.59 -29.46
N LEU A 13 27.33 -1.38 -28.76
CA LEU A 13 26.62 -0.10 -28.72
C LEU A 13 27.51 1.03 -28.17
N ASN A 14 28.15 0.83 -27.03
CA ASN A 14 29.05 1.81 -26.41
C ASN A 14 30.24 2.14 -27.32
N LYS A 15 30.83 1.11 -27.96
CA LYS A 15 31.94 1.29 -28.89
C LYS A 15 31.53 2.04 -30.16
N THR A 16 30.35 1.75 -30.70
CA THR A 16 29.91 2.24 -32.01
C THR A 16 29.30 3.64 -31.90
N TYR A 17 28.45 3.89 -30.90
CA TYR A 17 27.69 5.14 -30.77
C TYR A 17 28.07 5.97 -29.53
N GLY A 18 28.81 5.44 -28.57
CA GLY A 18 29.13 6.15 -27.31
C GLY A 18 29.99 7.42 -27.46
N HIS A 19 30.45 7.73 -28.67
CA HIS A 19 31.10 8.99 -29.00
C HIS A 19 30.09 10.13 -29.31
N ILE A 20 28.81 9.80 -29.50
CA ILE A 20 27.71 10.75 -29.72
C ILE A 20 27.24 11.25 -28.34
N PRO A 21 27.34 12.55 -28.03
CA PRO A 21 26.99 13.08 -26.71
C PRO A 21 25.54 12.82 -26.27
N GLU A 22 24.61 12.81 -27.22
CA GLU A 22 23.17 12.62 -27.00
C GLU A 22 22.76 11.13 -26.89
N PHE A 23 23.69 10.20 -27.13
CA PHE A 23 23.43 8.75 -27.06
C PHE A 23 23.53 8.23 -25.61
N ASN A 24 22.50 7.54 -25.15
CA ASN A 24 22.44 6.95 -23.82
C ASN A 24 23.17 5.59 -23.78
N GLN A 25 24.35 5.59 -23.16
CA GLN A 25 25.18 4.39 -23.04
C GLN A 25 24.59 3.39 -22.03
N PRO A 26 24.30 2.14 -22.43
CA PRO A 26 23.86 1.10 -21.50
C PRO A 26 25.02 0.59 -20.65
N ASN A 27 24.70 0.08 -19.46
CA ASN A 27 25.65 -0.64 -18.63
C ASN A 27 26.09 -1.93 -19.34
N GLU A 28 27.38 -2.28 -19.24
CA GLU A 28 27.92 -3.53 -19.80
C GLU A 28 27.85 -4.67 -18.76
N ASP A 29 26.64 -5.05 -18.38
CA ASP A 29 26.35 -6.03 -17.31
C ASP A 29 25.77 -7.36 -17.83
N GLY A 30 25.48 -7.45 -19.13
CA GLY A 30 24.84 -8.60 -19.75
C GLY A 30 23.40 -8.82 -19.33
N LEU A 31 22.76 -7.80 -18.74
CA LEU A 31 21.35 -7.85 -18.35
C LEU A 31 20.51 -7.11 -19.40
N THR A 32 19.46 -7.77 -19.88
CA THR A 32 18.44 -7.09 -20.69
C THR A 32 17.68 -6.08 -19.82
N GLY A 33 17.19 -5.01 -20.41
CA GLY A 33 16.45 -3.97 -19.72
C GLY A 33 16.29 -2.70 -20.56
N TRP A 34 15.46 -1.77 -20.07
CA TRP A 34 15.16 -0.51 -20.75
C TRP A 34 16.40 0.27 -21.20
N PRO A 35 17.49 0.42 -20.40
CA PRO A 35 18.69 1.11 -20.87
C PRO A 35 19.30 0.50 -22.14
N THR A 36 19.34 -0.83 -22.24
CA THR A 36 19.85 -1.53 -23.43
C THR A 36 18.91 -1.36 -24.62
N ILE A 37 17.58 -1.46 -24.42
CA ILE A 37 16.58 -1.26 -25.47
C ILE A 37 16.60 0.19 -25.99
N TYR A 38 16.69 1.19 -25.10
CA TYR A 38 16.80 2.59 -25.48
C TYR A 38 18.03 2.87 -26.32
N ALA A 39 19.18 2.32 -25.92
CA ALA A 39 20.42 2.43 -26.70
C ALA A 39 20.32 1.75 -28.09
N LEU A 40 19.63 0.60 -28.18
CA LEU A 40 19.35 -0.05 -29.46
C LEU A 40 18.45 0.83 -30.35
N ILE A 41 17.43 1.48 -29.79
CA ILE A 41 16.55 2.40 -30.52
C ILE A 41 17.33 3.63 -30.99
N GLU A 42 18.08 4.28 -30.11
CA GLU A 42 18.86 5.48 -30.46
C GLU A 42 19.93 5.17 -31.51
N GLY A 43 20.60 4.03 -31.41
CA GLY A 43 21.54 3.56 -32.43
C GLY A 43 20.84 3.36 -33.79
N LEU A 44 19.63 2.78 -33.79
CA LEU A 44 18.81 2.66 -35.00
C LEU A 44 18.42 4.03 -35.57
N GLN A 45 18.03 4.98 -34.72
CA GLN A 45 17.69 6.34 -35.13
C GLN A 45 18.88 7.06 -35.82
N VAL A 46 20.10 6.87 -35.32
CA VAL A 46 21.33 7.36 -35.97
C VAL A 46 21.49 6.74 -37.36
N GLU A 47 21.33 5.42 -37.49
CA GLU A 47 21.42 4.72 -38.79
C GLU A 47 20.30 5.11 -39.77
N LEU A 48 19.14 5.54 -39.26
CA LEU A 48 18.05 6.11 -40.06
C LEU A 48 18.29 7.58 -40.47
N GLY A 49 19.38 8.20 -40.02
CA GLY A 49 19.74 9.58 -40.33
C GLY A 49 18.97 10.63 -39.53
N ILE A 50 18.42 10.27 -38.37
CA ILE A 50 17.84 11.24 -37.44
C ILE A 50 18.97 12.08 -36.83
N ASP A 51 18.75 13.40 -36.75
CA ASP A 51 19.72 14.33 -36.16
C ASP A 51 20.01 13.95 -34.70
N HIS A 52 21.27 14.01 -34.28
CA HIS A 52 21.68 13.57 -32.95
C HIS A 52 20.95 14.33 -31.83
N SER A 53 20.63 15.60 -32.05
CA SER A 53 19.88 16.42 -31.08
C SER A 53 18.41 16.03 -30.96
N ALA A 54 17.91 15.18 -31.85
CA ALA A 54 16.55 14.67 -31.89
C ALA A 54 16.46 13.18 -31.54
N LEU A 55 17.54 12.55 -31.07
CA LEU A 55 17.50 11.19 -30.55
C LEU A 55 16.57 11.12 -29.35
N PHE A 56 15.79 10.04 -29.29
CA PHE A 56 14.80 9.82 -28.23
C PHE A 56 14.74 8.33 -27.88
N PRO A 57 14.71 7.97 -26.58
CA PRO A 57 14.63 6.59 -26.10
C PRO A 57 13.24 5.96 -26.32
N GLY A 58 12.80 5.89 -27.57
CA GLY A 58 11.50 5.33 -27.94
C GLY A 58 11.30 5.21 -29.45
N PHE A 59 10.57 4.17 -29.86
CA PHE A 59 10.27 3.88 -31.27
C PHE A 59 8.99 4.62 -31.69
N GLY A 60 9.10 5.94 -31.85
CA GLY A 60 7.98 6.84 -32.22
C GLY A 60 7.74 6.96 -33.73
N ASP A 61 6.77 7.79 -34.11
CA ASP A 61 6.29 7.96 -35.49
C ASP A 61 7.40 8.29 -36.50
N THR A 62 8.37 9.12 -36.11
CA THR A 62 9.53 9.46 -36.96
C THR A 62 10.39 8.24 -37.25
N THR A 63 10.72 7.46 -36.20
CA THR A 63 11.50 6.22 -36.33
C THR A 63 10.74 5.20 -37.17
N TYR A 64 9.43 5.03 -36.90
CA TYR A 64 8.56 4.13 -37.66
C TYR A 64 8.55 4.48 -39.15
N THR A 65 8.29 5.75 -39.47
CA THR A 65 8.20 6.23 -40.85
C THR A 65 9.50 6.05 -41.60
N LEU A 66 10.64 6.42 -40.99
CA LEU A 66 11.94 6.28 -41.62
C LEU A 66 12.35 4.82 -41.77
N TYR A 67 12.06 3.98 -40.78
CA TYR A 67 12.29 2.54 -40.89
C TYR A 67 11.50 1.94 -42.06
N ASP A 68 10.23 2.31 -42.20
CA ASP A 68 9.38 1.80 -43.28
C ASP A 68 9.83 2.28 -44.67
N GLN A 69 10.42 3.47 -44.76
CA GLN A 69 10.94 4.01 -46.02
C GLN A 69 12.32 3.48 -46.38
N LEU A 70 13.19 3.24 -45.40
CA LEU A 70 14.61 2.99 -45.62
C LEU A 70 15.01 1.54 -45.40
N ILE A 71 14.42 0.86 -44.41
CA ILE A 71 14.81 -0.49 -44.00
C ILE A 71 13.90 -1.54 -44.61
N THR A 72 12.58 -1.43 -44.41
CA THR A 72 11.60 -2.43 -44.90
C THR A 72 11.77 -2.76 -46.40
N PRO A 73 11.91 -1.78 -47.33
CA PRO A 73 12.03 -2.07 -48.77
C PRO A 73 13.40 -2.63 -49.16
N ASN A 74 14.41 -2.45 -48.30
CA ASN A 74 15.79 -2.88 -48.53
C ASN A 74 16.17 -4.05 -47.61
N TRP A 75 15.18 -4.82 -47.13
CA TRP A 75 15.37 -5.89 -46.16
C TRP A 75 16.50 -6.84 -46.54
N ASP A 76 16.66 -7.21 -47.82
CA ASP A 76 17.70 -8.14 -48.27
C ASP A 76 19.10 -7.52 -48.45
N SER A 77 19.28 -6.23 -48.11
CA SER A 77 20.52 -5.49 -48.34
C SER A 77 20.76 -4.42 -47.27
N LEU A 78 20.71 -4.84 -46.00
CA LEU A 78 20.93 -3.96 -44.85
C LEU A 78 22.40 -3.57 -44.65
N SER A 79 22.64 -2.42 -44.01
CA SER A 79 23.97 -2.06 -43.52
C SER A 79 24.38 -2.96 -42.34
N GLU A 80 25.68 -3.17 -42.18
CA GLU A 80 26.24 -3.99 -41.10
C GLU A 80 25.76 -3.53 -39.71
N ASN A 81 25.75 -2.21 -39.46
CA ASN A 81 25.30 -1.63 -38.20
C ASN A 81 23.81 -1.88 -37.92
N VAL A 82 22.95 -1.77 -38.94
CA VAL A 82 21.52 -2.09 -38.80
C VAL A 82 21.32 -3.57 -38.45
N VAL A 83 22.11 -4.47 -39.05
CA VAL A 83 22.04 -5.89 -38.72
C VAL A 83 22.47 -6.15 -37.28
N TYR A 84 23.55 -5.52 -36.79
CA TYR A 84 23.95 -5.62 -35.38
C TYR A 84 22.84 -5.15 -34.44
N LEU A 85 22.19 -4.02 -34.74
CA LEU A 85 21.09 -3.51 -33.93
C LEU A 85 19.92 -4.52 -33.85
N ILE A 86 19.53 -5.10 -34.99
CA ILE A 86 18.46 -6.09 -35.04
C ILE A 86 18.86 -7.38 -34.29
N GLN A 87 20.07 -7.91 -34.52
CA GLN A 87 20.58 -9.09 -33.82
C GLN A 87 20.63 -8.85 -32.30
N GLY A 88 21.10 -7.68 -31.88
CA GLY A 88 21.16 -7.28 -30.48
C GLY A 88 19.78 -7.20 -29.83
N ALA A 89 18.80 -6.65 -30.54
CA ALA A 89 17.42 -6.61 -30.07
C ALA A 89 16.80 -8.02 -29.94
N PHE A 90 17.09 -8.92 -30.87
CA PHE A 90 16.68 -10.33 -30.77
C PHE A 90 17.29 -11.06 -29.56
N TRP A 91 18.58 -10.84 -29.28
CA TRP A 91 19.21 -11.37 -28.07
C TRP A 91 18.56 -10.81 -26.80
N CYS A 92 18.24 -9.51 -26.77
CA CYS A 92 17.51 -8.90 -25.66
C CYS A 92 16.08 -9.46 -25.50
N LYS A 93 15.48 -9.94 -26.59
CA LYS A 93 14.17 -10.62 -26.63
C LYS A 93 14.25 -12.11 -26.24
N GLY A 94 15.45 -12.68 -26.14
CA GLY A 94 15.64 -14.11 -25.88
C GLY A 94 15.39 -15.01 -27.09
N ILE A 95 15.32 -14.45 -28.30
CA ILE A 95 15.16 -15.20 -29.56
C ILE A 95 16.53 -15.20 -30.24
N SER A 96 17.11 -16.37 -30.51
CA SER A 96 18.44 -16.42 -31.14
C SER A 96 18.38 -16.05 -32.62
N PRO A 97 19.10 -15.01 -33.07
CA PRO A 97 19.31 -14.71 -34.50
C PRO A 97 20.50 -15.49 -35.09
N GLY A 98 21.04 -16.48 -34.37
CA GLY A 98 22.22 -17.27 -34.74
C GLY A 98 23.54 -16.68 -34.24
N GLY A 99 23.80 -15.40 -34.50
CA GLY A 99 25.05 -14.72 -34.11
C GLY A 99 24.85 -13.25 -33.78
N PHE A 100 25.94 -12.58 -33.40
CA PHE A 100 26.02 -11.13 -33.27
C PHE A 100 27.25 -10.67 -34.07
N ASP A 101 27.09 -10.64 -35.40
CA ASP A 101 28.18 -10.54 -36.38
C ASP A 101 27.92 -9.51 -37.49
N GLY A 102 26.76 -8.83 -37.47
CA GLY A 102 26.41 -7.83 -38.48
C GLY A 102 26.09 -8.43 -39.86
N VAL A 103 25.94 -9.76 -39.96
CA VAL A 103 25.65 -10.46 -41.22
C VAL A 103 24.19 -10.93 -41.26
N GLN A 104 23.51 -10.61 -42.36
CA GLN A 104 22.15 -11.08 -42.59
C GLN A 104 22.17 -12.57 -42.98
N THR A 105 21.98 -13.43 -41.98
CA THR A 105 21.98 -14.88 -42.13
C THR A 105 20.57 -15.45 -42.22
N GLN A 106 20.46 -16.70 -42.69
CA GLN A 106 19.20 -17.45 -42.61
C GLN A 106 18.70 -17.60 -41.17
N ALA A 107 19.60 -17.62 -40.18
CA ALA A 107 19.22 -17.68 -38.77
C ALA A 107 18.49 -16.40 -38.32
N LEU A 108 18.92 -15.23 -38.81
CA LEU A 108 18.22 -13.97 -38.57
C LEU A 108 16.82 -13.97 -39.20
N SER A 109 16.68 -14.41 -40.46
CA SER A 109 15.36 -14.54 -41.10
C SER A 109 14.45 -15.50 -40.33
N ASN A 110 15.00 -16.60 -39.80
CA ASN A 110 14.25 -17.55 -38.97
C ASN A 110 13.84 -16.94 -37.62
N ALA A 111 14.65 -16.07 -37.03
CA ALA A 111 14.29 -15.34 -35.80
C ALA A 111 13.10 -14.40 -36.03
N VAL A 112 13.06 -13.71 -37.17
CA VAL A 112 11.88 -12.90 -37.57
C VAL A 112 10.64 -13.78 -37.75
N ILE A 113 10.77 -14.91 -38.45
CA ILE A 113 9.68 -15.89 -38.61
C ILE A 113 9.15 -16.37 -37.25
N ASN A 114 10.05 -16.66 -36.31
CA ASN A 114 9.68 -17.09 -34.96
C ASN A 114 8.94 -15.98 -34.20
N LEU A 115 9.42 -14.73 -34.26
CA LEU A 115 8.71 -13.59 -33.67
C LEU A 115 7.30 -13.44 -34.24
N GLN A 116 7.16 -13.51 -35.58
CA GLN A 116 5.87 -13.40 -36.27
C GLN A 116 4.90 -14.50 -35.85
N LYS A 117 5.40 -15.74 -35.78
CA LYS A 117 4.65 -16.91 -35.34
C LYS A 117 4.25 -16.79 -33.87
N ASP A 118 5.18 -16.40 -33.01
CA ASP A 118 4.96 -16.30 -31.57
C ASP A 118 3.99 -15.18 -31.23
N ALA A 119 3.98 -14.09 -32.00
CA ALA A 119 2.97 -13.04 -31.93
C ALA A 119 1.58 -13.46 -32.47
N GLY A 120 1.44 -14.63 -33.09
CA GLY A 120 0.15 -15.20 -33.53
C GLY A 120 -0.16 -15.10 -35.03
N PHE A 121 0.75 -14.57 -35.85
CA PHE A 121 0.45 -14.30 -37.25
C PHE A 121 0.62 -15.55 -38.13
N SER A 122 -0.33 -15.73 -39.07
CA SER A 122 -0.31 -16.82 -40.05
C SER A 122 0.69 -16.59 -41.19
N THR A 123 0.92 -15.32 -41.56
CA THR A 123 1.94 -14.94 -42.54
C THR A 123 3.27 -14.76 -41.82
N GLN A 124 4.25 -15.55 -42.23
CA GLN A 124 5.58 -15.58 -41.64
C GLN A 124 6.61 -15.42 -42.76
N ASP A 125 6.69 -14.21 -43.31
CA ASP A 125 7.52 -13.89 -44.48
C ASP A 125 9.00 -13.66 -44.14
N GLY A 126 9.34 -13.57 -42.85
CA GLY A 126 10.70 -13.32 -42.39
C GLY A 126 11.20 -11.91 -42.66
N ILE A 127 10.29 -10.96 -42.92
CA ILE A 127 10.59 -9.55 -43.12
C ILE A 127 10.26 -8.78 -41.83
N LEU A 128 11.27 -8.12 -41.26
CA LEU A 128 11.07 -7.25 -40.10
C LEU A 128 10.63 -5.87 -40.62
N SER A 129 9.32 -5.70 -40.87
CA SER A 129 8.76 -4.39 -41.21
C SER A 129 8.81 -3.42 -40.03
N ALA A 130 8.49 -2.14 -40.22
CA ALA A 130 8.47 -1.14 -39.16
C ALA A 130 7.61 -1.53 -37.95
N MET A 131 6.46 -2.16 -38.20
CA MET A 131 5.58 -2.72 -37.16
C MET A 131 6.27 -3.82 -36.34
N TRP A 132 6.97 -4.75 -37.01
CA TRP A 132 7.70 -5.81 -36.32
C TRP A 132 8.95 -5.30 -35.60
N ALA A 133 9.62 -4.30 -36.18
CA ALA A 133 10.74 -3.62 -35.54
C ALA A 133 10.27 -2.93 -34.26
N GLN A 134 9.17 -2.19 -34.29
CA GLN A 134 8.62 -1.56 -33.08
C GLN A 134 8.35 -2.58 -31.96
N ALA A 135 7.81 -3.76 -32.29
CA ALA A 135 7.59 -4.85 -31.32
C ALA A 135 8.89 -5.51 -30.82
N LEU A 136 9.91 -5.57 -31.68
CA LEU A 136 11.22 -6.12 -31.35
C LEU A 136 12.02 -5.18 -30.42
N PHE A 137 12.05 -3.89 -30.74
CA PHE A 137 12.72 -2.82 -29.98
C PHE A 137 11.85 -2.33 -28.81
N ASP A 138 11.37 -3.28 -28.01
CA ASP A 138 10.53 -3.08 -26.84
C ASP A 138 10.83 -4.19 -25.81
N MET A 139 10.40 -4.06 -24.55
CA MET A 139 10.56 -5.10 -23.52
C MET A 139 9.49 -6.21 -23.58
N SER A 140 8.54 -6.14 -24.52
CA SER A 140 7.44 -7.08 -24.73
C SER A 140 7.93 -8.52 -24.89
N ALA A 141 7.32 -9.47 -24.17
CA ALA A 141 7.64 -10.89 -24.28
C ALA A 141 6.66 -11.62 -25.22
N PHE A 142 7.19 -12.54 -26.04
CA PHE A 142 6.42 -13.35 -26.99
C PHE A 142 6.42 -14.86 -26.65
N VAL A 143 6.75 -15.18 -25.40
CA VAL A 143 6.86 -16.54 -24.86
C VAL A 143 5.89 -16.72 -23.71
N ASN A 144 5.27 -17.90 -23.57
CA ASN A 144 4.35 -18.13 -22.46
C ASN A 144 5.08 -18.14 -21.11
N LEU A 145 4.76 -17.18 -20.25
CA LEU A 145 5.28 -17.05 -18.88
C LEU A 145 4.30 -17.54 -17.82
N LYS A 146 2.99 -17.48 -18.09
CA LYS A 146 1.95 -17.84 -17.12
C LYS A 146 0.88 -18.75 -17.73
N ASP A 147 -0.14 -18.19 -18.38
CA ASP A 147 -1.31 -18.94 -18.84
C ASP A 147 -1.32 -19.13 -20.38
N PRO A 148 -1.21 -20.37 -20.89
CA PRO A 148 -1.22 -20.63 -22.34
C PRO A 148 -2.53 -20.24 -23.03
N ARG A 149 -3.66 -20.19 -22.31
CA ARG A 149 -4.94 -19.73 -22.87
C ARG A 149 -5.01 -18.22 -22.97
N ILE A 150 -4.45 -17.49 -22.01
CA ILE A 150 -4.26 -16.04 -22.17
C ILE A 150 -3.31 -15.76 -23.32
N ARG A 151 -2.26 -16.57 -23.51
CA ARG A 151 -1.37 -16.42 -24.67
C ARG A 151 -2.11 -16.64 -25.98
N GLU A 152 -2.94 -17.68 -26.09
CA GLU A 152 -3.78 -17.93 -27.26
C GLU A 152 -4.68 -16.71 -27.58
N MET A 153 -5.31 -16.13 -26.56
CA MET A 153 -6.08 -14.89 -26.67
C MET A 153 -5.22 -13.72 -27.19
N GLN A 154 -4.06 -13.47 -26.59
CA GLN A 154 -3.16 -12.39 -27.02
C GLN A 154 -2.70 -12.58 -28.49
N GLN A 155 -2.39 -13.81 -28.88
CA GLN A 155 -2.03 -14.16 -30.26
C GLN A 155 -3.19 -13.91 -31.22
N TYR A 156 -4.41 -14.28 -30.85
CA TYR A 156 -5.61 -13.99 -31.63
C TYR A 156 -5.82 -12.48 -31.78
N LEU A 157 -5.67 -11.72 -30.68
CA LEU A 157 -5.86 -10.28 -30.67
C LEU A 157 -4.86 -9.58 -31.61
N ASN A 158 -3.58 -9.95 -31.54
CA ASN A 158 -2.55 -9.47 -32.45
C ASN A 158 -2.88 -9.81 -33.91
N ALA A 159 -3.18 -11.07 -34.22
CA ALA A 159 -3.41 -11.51 -35.60
C ALA A 159 -4.60 -10.82 -36.28
N ASN A 160 -5.63 -10.43 -35.51
CA ASN A 160 -6.88 -9.89 -36.05
C ASN A 160 -7.06 -8.38 -35.84
N TYR A 161 -6.43 -7.79 -34.82
CA TYR A 161 -6.68 -6.41 -34.39
C TYR A 161 -5.42 -5.55 -34.23
N TYR A 162 -4.26 -5.97 -34.76
CA TYR A 162 -3.03 -5.18 -34.66
C TYR A 162 -3.16 -3.75 -35.24
N ASN A 163 -4.03 -3.53 -36.24
CA ASN A 163 -4.27 -2.18 -36.77
C ASN A 163 -4.86 -1.20 -35.73
N TYR A 164 -5.44 -1.71 -34.64
CA TYR A 164 -6.00 -0.92 -33.54
C TYR A 164 -5.03 -0.77 -32.36
N THR A 165 -4.13 -1.73 -32.19
CA THR A 165 -3.38 -1.93 -30.93
C THR A 165 -1.87 -1.99 -31.11
N GLY A 166 -1.38 -2.07 -32.34
CA GLY A 166 -0.01 -2.52 -32.61
C GLY A 166 0.17 -4.01 -32.31
N ILE A 167 1.41 -4.42 -32.09
CA ILE A 167 1.72 -5.80 -31.66
C ILE A 167 2.01 -5.77 -30.17
N LEU A 168 1.16 -6.44 -29.39
CA LEU A 168 1.29 -6.54 -27.95
C LEU A 168 2.00 -7.84 -27.53
N PRO A 169 2.51 -7.92 -26.27
CA PRO A 169 3.06 -9.15 -25.72
C PRO A 169 2.11 -10.35 -25.85
N THR A 170 2.69 -11.53 -26.04
CA THR A 170 1.99 -12.83 -26.04
C THR A 170 2.59 -13.72 -24.95
N ASP A 171 2.61 -13.17 -23.74
CA ASP A 171 3.29 -13.71 -22.55
C ASP A 171 2.41 -14.60 -21.67
N GLY A 172 1.11 -14.72 -21.98
CA GLY A 172 0.16 -15.45 -21.16
C GLY A 172 -0.19 -14.76 -19.85
N ILE A 173 0.12 -13.47 -19.70
CA ILE A 173 -0.23 -12.66 -18.53
C ILE A 173 -1.33 -11.69 -18.93
N TYR A 174 -2.50 -11.81 -18.29
CA TYR A 174 -3.58 -10.86 -18.50
C TYR A 174 -3.23 -9.55 -17.77
N GLN A 175 -3.15 -8.47 -18.53
CA GLN A 175 -2.69 -7.17 -18.07
C GLN A 175 -3.52 -6.07 -18.72
N ARG A 176 -3.33 -4.82 -18.25
CA ARG A 176 -4.00 -3.64 -18.80
C ARG A 176 -4.00 -3.60 -20.33
N ALA A 177 -2.86 -3.83 -20.97
CA ALA A 177 -2.74 -3.82 -22.43
C ALA A 177 -3.63 -4.89 -23.11
N THR A 178 -3.69 -6.10 -22.54
CA THR A 178 -4.56 -7.17 -23.05
C THR A 178 -6.04 -6.82 -22.86
N ASN A 179 -6.44 -6.26 -21.70
CA ASN A 179 -7.83 -5.81 -21.51
C ASN A 179 -8.21 -4.71 -22.51
N THR A 180 -7.35 -3.70 -22.67
CA THR A 180 -7.56 -2.63 -23.66
C THR A 180 -7.68 -3.19 -25.07
N ALA A 181 -6.89 -4.20 -25.43
CA ALA A 181 -6.98 -4.86 -26.73
C ALA A 181 -8.30 -5.62 -26.93
N ILE A 182 -8.85 -6.26 -25.88
CA ILE A 182 -10.19 -6.86 -25.93
C ILE A 182 -11.25 -5.77 -26.21
N ILE A 183 -11.15 -4.60 -25.58
CA ILE A 183 -12.09 -3.50 -25.82
C ILE A 183 -11.94 -2.95 -27.24
N TYR A 184 -10.72 -2.77 -27.75
CA TYR A 184 -10.49 -2.38 -29.14
C TYR A 184 -11.06 -3.40 -30.13
N ALA A 185 -10.86 -4.70 -29.88
CA ALA A 185 -11.46 -5.76 -30.66
C ALA A 185 -12.99 -5.66 -30.66
N LEU A 186 -13.60 -5.44 -29.48
CA LEU A 186 -15.05 -5.24 -29.37
C LEU A 186 -15.51 -4.03 -30.19
N GLN A 187 -14.82 -2.90 -30.05
CA GLN A 187 -15.10 -1.67 -30.80
C GLN A 187 -15.05 -1.91 -32.32
N LYS A 188 -14.03 -2.63 -32.80
CA LYS A 188 -13.94 -3.05 -34.20
C LYS A 188 -15.16 -3.85 -34.63
N GLU A 189 -15.52 -4.86 -33.86
CA GLU A 189 -16.60 -5.79 -34.21
C GLU A 189 -18.00 -5.16 -34.13
N VAL A 190 -18.20 -4.13 -33.31
CA VAL A 190 -19.44 -3.33 -33.30
C VAL A 190 -19.44 -2.18 -34.32
N GLY A 191 -18.36 -2.06 -35.12
CA GLY A 191 -18.32 -1.19 -36.30
C GLY A 191 -17.53 0.12 -36.17
N LEU A 192 -16.77 0.33 -35.09
CA LEU A 192 -15.86 1.47 -34.98
C LEU A 192 -14.60 1.25 -35.82
N ASP A 193 -14.18 2.29 -36.53
CA ASP A 193 -12.93 2.30 -37.28
C ASP A 193 -11.71 2.62 -36.39
N VAL A 194 -10.51 2.50 -36.97
CA VAL A 194 -9.24 2.70 -36.26
C VAL A 194 -9.10 4.12 -35.70
N GLU A 195 -9.65 5.13 -36.39
CA GLU A 195 -9.51 6.53 -35.96
C GLU A 195 -10.51 6.92 -34.86
N THR A 196 -11.63 6.20 -34.75
CA THR A 196 -12.67 6.47 -33.75
C THR A 196 -12.53 5.58 -32.51
N ALA A 197 -12.06 4.35 -32.67
CA ALA A 197 -11.87 3.43 -31.56
C ALA A 197 -10.79 3.96 -30.59
N ASN A 198 -11.01 3.78 -29.30
CA ASN A 198 -10.19 4.39 -28.24
C ASN A 198 -9.90 3.47 -27.04
N GLY A 199 -10.29 2.20 -27.12
CA GLY A 199 -10.07 1.23 -26.05
C GLY A 199 -10.90 1.48 -24.79
N VAL A 200 -11.91 2.36 -24.85
CA VAL A 200 -12.82 2.67 -23.74
C VAL A 200 -14.23 2.16 -24.03
N PHE A 201 -14.82 1.45 -23.06
CA PHE A 201 -16.21 0.98 -23.13
C PHE A 201 -17.21 2.13 -22.81
N GLY A 202 -17.14 3.21 -23.59
CA GLY A 202 -17.90 4.45 -23.38
C GLY A 202 -19.31 4.43 -23.99
N PRO A 203 -20.05 5.57 -23.95
CA PRO A 203 -21.41 5.68 -24.51
C PRO A 203 -21.54 5.14 -25.94
N THR A 204 -20.68 5.58 -26.87
CA THR A 204 -20.70 5.13 -28.27
C THR A 204 -20.54 3.62 -28.40
N THR A 205 -19.58 3.03 -27.67
CA THR A 205 -19.36 1.58 -27.67
C THR A 205 -20.60 0.84 -27.18
N ARG A 206 -21.26 1.34 -26.12
CA ARG A 206 -22.47 0.74 -25.52
C ARG A 206 -23.66 0.79 -26.48
N ASP A 207 -23.89 1.91 -27.15
CA ASP A 207 -25.00 2.06 -28.11
C ASP A 207 -24.82 1.11 -29.31
N LEU A 208 -23.61 1.06 -29.87
CA LEU A 208 -23.28 0.16 -30.98
C LEU A 208 -23.33 -1.32 -30.54
N TYR A 209 -22.93 -1.62 -29.30
CA TYR A 209 -23.05 -2.96 -28.75
C TYR A 209 -24.51 -3.41 -28.66
N VAL A 210 -25.43 -2.54 -28.22
CA VAL A 210 -26.87 -2.84 -28.20
C VAL A 210 -27.41 -3.10 -29.60
N GLU A 211 -26.99 -2.33 -30.60
CA GLU A 211 -27.38 -2.58 -31.99
C GLU A 211 -26.86 -3.94 -32.49
N ALA A 212 -25.59 -4.25 -32.22
CA ALA A 212 -24.96 -5.51 -32.60
C ALA A 212 -25.62 -6.71 -31.91
N TYR A 213 -25.87 -6.63 -30.60
CA TYR A 213 -26.56 -7.65 -29.83
C TYR A 213 -27.94 -8.02 -30.40
N ASN A 214 -28.70 -7.02 -30.85
CA ASN A 214 -30.05 -7.25 -31.36
C ASN A 214 -30.10 -7.72 -32.82
N ASN A 215 -29.15 -7.28 -33.66
CA ASN A 215 -29.30 -7.42 -35.12
C ASN A 215 -28.08 -7.98 -35.85
N ASN A 216 -26.86 -7.81 -35.32
CA ASN A 216 -25.61 -8.03 -36.06
C ASN A 216 -24.57 -8.82 -35.26
N TRP A 217 -25.00 -9.83 -34.49
CA TRP A 217 -24.09 -10.62 -33.67
C TRP A 217 -23.13 -11.47 -34.53
N SER A 218 -21.83 -11.35 -34.28
CA SER A 218 -20.79 -12.06 -35.04
C SER A 218 -20.10 -13.16 -34.22
N ASN A 219 -19.47 -14.10 -34.91
CA ASN A 219 -18.62 -15.11 -34.25
C ASN A 219 -17.41 -14.48 -33.56
N ALA A 220 -16.86 -13.40 -34.13
CA ALA A 220 -15.75 -12.67 -33.54
C ALA A 220 -16.18 -11.92 -32.26
N LEU A 221 -17.40 -11.36 -32.20
CA LEU A 221 -17.96 -10.85 -30.94
C LEU A 221 -18.07 -11.96 -29.90
N SER A 222 -18.57 -13.14 -30.29
CA SER A 222 -18.64 -14.29 -29.38
C SER A 222 -17.25 -14.68 -28.84
N MET A 223 -16.22 -14.65 -29.68
CA MET A 223 -14.83 -14.90 -29.29
C MET A 223 -14.33 -13.89 -28.25
N ILE A 224 -14.58 -12.59 -28.48
CA ILE A 224 -14.20 -11.51 -27.56
C ILE A 224 -14.92 -11.65 -26.21
N ILE A 225 -16.19 -12.06 -26.22
CA ILE A 225 -16.93 -12.39 -24.99
C ILE A 225 -16.29 -13.56 -24.26
N GLN A 226 -15.93 -14.64 -24.96
CA GLN A 226 -15.25 -15.78 -24.35
C GLN A 226 -13.89 -15.38 -23.72
N PHE A 227 -13.16 -14.44 -24.34
CA PHE A 227 -11.94 -13.89 -23.78
C PHE A 227 -12.16 -13.11 -22.49
N GLY A 228 -13.11 -12.16 -22.50
CA GLY A 228 -13.47 -11.41 -21.30
C GLY A 228 -13.96 -12.33 -20.19
N LEU A 229 -14.78 -13.34 -20.53
CA LEU A 229 -15.26 -14.33 -19.58
C LEU A 229 -14.12 -15.13 -18.97
N TYR A 230 -13.17 -15.61 -19.78
CA TYR A 230 -12.02 -16.37 -19.28
C TYR A 230 -11.11 -15.53 -18.38
N ALA A 231 -10.82 -14.28 -18.77
CA ALA A 231 -10.01 -13.38 -17.97
C ALA A 231 -10.61 -13.07 -16.59
N ASN A 232 -11.95 -13.10 -16.46
CA ASN A 232 -12.63 -12.80 -15.21
C ASN A 232 -12.98 -14.05 -14.37
N MET A 233 -13.04 -15.26 -14.95
CA MET A 233 -13.57 -16.47 -14.29
C MET A 233 -12.59 -17.64 -14.23
N SER A 234 -11.37 -17.53 -14.76
CA SER A 234 -10.37 -18.62 -14.76
C SER A 234 -10.12 -19.18 -13.36
N GLU A 235 -9.89 -18.30 -12.39
CA GLU A 235 -9.69 -18.66 -10.98
C GLU A 235 -10.94 -19.32 -10.38
N TYR A 236 -12.13 -18.78 -10.65
CA TYR A 236 -13.39 -19.36 -10.20
C TYR A 236 -13.55 -20.80 -10.69
N TRP A 237 -13.30 -21.05 -11.97
CA TRP A 237 -13.43 -22.39 -12.55
C TRP A 237 -12.42 -23.37 -11.98
N GLU A 238 -11.17 -22.92 -11.78
CA GLU A 238 -10.12 -23.74 -11.16
C GLU A 238 -10.55 -24.18 -9.75
N VAL A 239 -10.97 -23.24 -8.90
CA VAL A 239 -11.38 -23.51 -7.52
C VAL A 239 -12.68 -24.32 -7.46
N ALA A 240 -13.63 -24.06 -8.35
CA ALA A 240 -14.88 -24.81 -8.43
C ALA A 240 -14.72 -26.21 -9.04
N GLY A 241 -13.56 -26.52 -9.65
CA GLY A 241 -13.33 -27.78 -10.36
C GLY A 241 -14.21 -27.95 -11.60
N VAL A 242 -14.62 -26.84 -12.22
CA VAL A 242 -15.46 -26.81 -13.43
C VAL A 242 -14.57 -26.48 -14.63
N PRO A 243 -14.66 -27.20 -15.76
CA PRO A 243 -13.88 -26.83 -16.94
C PRO A 243 -14.27 -25.46 -17.49
N ALA A 244 -13.26 -24.62 -17.74
CA ALA A 244 -13.44 -23.35 -18.43
C ALA A 244 -13.95 -23.58 -19.87
N PRO A 245 -14.91 -22.79 -20.40
CA PRO A 245 -15.37 -22.88 -21.78
C PRO A 245 -14.22 -22.71 -22.78
N GLU A 246 -14.28 -23.40 -23.93
CA GLU A 246 -13.30 -23.27 -25.01
C GLU A 246 -13.53 -22.01 -25.86
N PHE A 247 -12.49 -21.55 -26.53
CA PHE A 247 -12.55 -20.40 -27.45
C PHE A 247 -13.10 -20.81 -28.82
N THR A 248 -14.40 -21.08 -28.89
CA THR A 248 -15.08 -21.57 -30.10
C THR A 248 -15.57 -20.46 -31.02
N GLY A 249 -15.63 -19.22 -30.55
CA GLY A 249 -16.27 -18.11 -31.27
C GLY A 249 -17.78 -18.31 -31.45
N GLN A 250 -18.42 -19.09 -30.58
CA GLN A 250 -19.86 -19.37 -30.59
C GLN A 250 -20.45 -19.19 -29.19
N LEU A 251 -21.69 -18.74 -29.10
CA LEU A 251 -22.48 -18.81 -27.85
C LEU A 251 -23.03 -20.23 -27.67
N ASP A 252 -22.12 -21.18 -27.55
CA ASP A 252 -22.44 -22.58 -27.29
C ASP A 252 -22.85 -22.80 -25.82
N ALA A 253 -23.36 -24.00 -25.52
CA ALA A 253 -23.86 -24.32 -24.18
C ALA A 253 -22.82 -24.10 -23.06
N PRO A 254 -21.54 -24.48 -23.22
CA PRO A 254 -20.50 -24.13 -22.25
C PRO A 254 -20.33 -22.62 -22.05
N THR A 255 -20.35 -21.83 -23.13
CA THR A 255 -20.22 -20.36 -23.05
C THR A 255 -21.42 -19.72 -22.34
N THR A 256 -22.64 -20.11 -22.70
CA THR A 256 -23.88 -19.64 -22.04
C THR A 256 -23.88 -20.02 -20.55
N GLN A 257 -23.46 -21.23 -20.20
CA GLN A 257 -23.34 -21.64 -18.80
C GLN A 257 -22.26 -20.83 -18.05
N GLY A 258 -21.13 -20.54 -18.69
CA GLY A 258 -20.08 -19.71 -18.12
C GLY A 258 -20.56 -18.27 -17.87
N LEU A 259 -21.32 -17.70 -18.81
CA LEU A 259 -21.94 -16.38 -18.65
C LEU A 259 -22.95 -16.37 -17.50
N HIS A 260 -23.78 -17.39 -17.36
CA HIS A 260 -24.68 -17.55 -16.22
C HIS A 260 -23.90 -17.58 -14.89
N LEU A 261 -22.83 -18.38 -14.81
CA LEU A 261 -21.99 -18.45 -13.61
C LEU A 261 -21.34 -17.10 -13.29
N PHE A 262 -20.88 -16.36 -14.30
CA PHE A 262 -20.33 -15.01 -14.10
C PHE A 262 -21.39 -14.02 -13.61
N GLN A 263 -22.59 -14.04 -14.19
CA GLN A 263 -23.71 -13.19 -13.79
C GLN A 263 -24.10 -13.44 -12.33
N ASP A 264 -24.17 -14.71 -11.92
CA ASP A 264 -24.44 -15.13 -10.55
C ASP A 264 -23.30 -14.74 -9.59
N PHE A 265 -22.05 -15.02 -9.99
CA PHE A 265 -20.85 -14.71 -9.22
C PHE A 265 -20.70 -13.21 -8.99
N MET A 266 -21.06 -12.36 -9.93
CA MET A 266 -20.96 -10.90 -9.83
C MET A 266 -22.25 -10.22 -9.36
N ARG A 267 -23.32 -10.99 -9.08
CA ARG A 267 -24.64 -10.47 -8.67
C ARG A 267 -25.23 -9.42 -9.61
N LEU A 268 -25.11 -9.62 -10.93
CA LEU A 268 -25.38 -8.57 -11.94
C LEU A 268 -26.85 -8.27 -12.23
N ALA A 269 -27.81 -8.84 -11.51
CA ALA A 269 -29.22 -8.69 -11.83
C ALA A 269 -29.67 -7.22 -11.93
N PRO A 270 -30.66 -6.90 -12.78
CA PRO A 270 -31.24 -7.76 -13.82
C PRO A 270 -30.32 -8.00 -15.02
N VAL A 271 -30.34 -9.22 -15.56
CA VAL A 271 -29.67 -9.62 -16.80
C VAL A 271 -30.53 -10.61 -17.58
N THR A 272 -30.23 -10.80 -18.86
CA THR A 272 -30.69 -11.95 -19.63
C THR A 272 -29.79 -13.14 -19.29
N ASP A 273 -30.37 -14.14 -18.62
CA ASP A 273 -29.65 -15.30 -18.10
C ASP A 273 -28.82 -16.03 -19.17
N GLY A 274 -27.54 -16.25 -18.87
CA GLY A 274 -26.58 -16.91 -19.77
C GLY A 274 -26.26 -16.17 -21.08
N SER A 275 -26.72 -14.92 -21.22
CA SER A 275 -26.51 -14.11 -22.41
C SER A 275 -25.48 -13.00 -22.18
N PRO A 276 -24.64 -12.65 -23.17
CA PRO A 276 -23.78 -11.48 -23.08
C PRO A 276 -24.59 -10.21 -23.35
N ASP A 277 -25.58 -9.92 -22.52
CA ASP A 277 -26.27 -8.64 -22.62
C ASP A 277 -25.33 -7.46 -22.29
N LEU A 278 -25.79 -6.22 -22.53
CA LEU A 278 -24.95 -5.04 -22.34
C LEU A 278 -24.33 -4.99 -20.94
N ARG A 279 -25.09 -5.35 -19.90
CA ARG A 279 -24.64 -5.31 -18.51
C ARG A 279 -23.56 -6.35 -18.25
N THR A 280 -23.82 -7.59 -18.65
CA THR A 280 -22.87 -8.70 -18.53
C THR A 280 -21.57 -8.36 -19.23
N THR A 281 -21.65 -7.88 -20.47
CA THR A 281 -20.48 -7.50 -21.25
C THR A 281 -19.76 -6.31 -20.65
N TRP A 282 -20.46 -5.29 -20.16
CA TRP A 282 -19.81 -4.15 -19.51
C TRP A 282 -19.01 -4.59 -18.29
N SER A 283 -19.57 -5.46 -17.43
CA SER A 283 -18.86 -6.01 -16.28
C SER A 283 -17.69 -6.93 -16.62
N LEU A 284 -17.65 -7.51 -17.84
CA LEU A 284 -16.47 -8.23 -18.34
C LEU A 284 -15.35 -7.28 -18.79
N MET A 285 -15.69 -6.06 -19.24
CA MET A 285 -14.75 -5.12 -19.86
C MET A 285 -14.17 -4.09 -18.88
N THR A 286 -14.95 -3.67 -17.88
CA THR A 286 -14.54 -2.66 -16.89
C THR A 286 -14.83 -3.12 -15.47
N SER A 287 -13.97 -2.73 -14.53
CA SER A 287 -14.08 -3.15 -13.13
C SER A 287 -15.42 -2.74 -12.50
N ASN A 288 -15.87 -1.52 -12.77
CA ASN A 288 -17.11 -0.96 -12.25
C ASN A 288 -18.37 -1.48 -12.95
N GLY A 289 -18.27 -2.10 -14.13
CA GLY A 289 -19.41 -2.61 -14.90
C GLY A 289 -20.52 -1.57 -15.14
N ASP A 290 -21.76 -2.04 -15.30
CA ASP A 290 -22.95 -1.17 -15.44
C ASP A 290 -23.35 -0.56 -14.08
N PRO A 291 -23.36 0.78 -13.95
CA PRO A 291 -23.86 1.49 -12.76
C PRO A 291 -25.33 1.25 -12.43
N ASN A 292 -26.13 0.76 -13.39
CA ASN A 292 -27.56 0.52 -13.19
C ASN A 292 -27.87 -0.92 -12.72
N ARG A 293 -26.85 -1.72 -12.36
CA ARG A 293 -27.08 -3.03 -11.75
C ARG A 293 -27.71 -2.88 -10.36
N ASN A 294 -28.42 -3.91 -9.90
CA ASN A 294 -28.95 -3.92 -8.55
C ASN A 294 -27.80 -3.84 -7.55
N PHE A 295 -28.03 -3.08 -6.48
CA PHE A 295 -27.19 -3.02 -5.30
C PHE A 295 -28.09 -3.19 -4.08
N PHE A 296 -27.49 -3.62 -2.98
CA PHE A 296 -28.19 -3.79 -1.70
C PHE A 296 -27.40 -3.20 -0.54
N GLY A 297 -26.20 -2.70 -0.81
CA GLY A 297 -25.39 -1.97 0.13
C GLY A 297 -25.11 -0.57 -0.38
N VAL A 298 -24.77 0.28 0.56
CA VAL A 298 -24.25 1.62 0.30
C VAL A 298 -23.13 1.91 1.29
N ASP A 299 -22.22 2.82 0.97
CA ASP A 299 -21.36 3.44 1.97
C ASP A 299 -21.29 4.96 1.79
N THR A 300 -21.00 5.66 2.88
CA THR A 300 -20.93 7.11 2.87
C THR A 300 -20.13 7.64 4.05
N SER A 301 -19.47 8.77 3.85
CA SER A 301 -18.81 9.54 4.90
C SER A 301 -19.79 10.40 5.71
N LEU A 302 -21.05 10.54 5.29
CA LEU A 302 -22.04 11.33 6.01
C LEU A 302 -22.52 10.60 7.27
N GLN A 303 -22.52 11.29 8.41
CA GLN A 303 -23.30 10.86 9.57
C GLN A 303 -24.79 10.92 9.24
N LEU A 304 -25.46 9.77 9.31
CA LEU A 304 -26.83 9.63 8.84
C LEU A 304 -27.85 10.14 9.87
N THR A 305 -28.72 11.04 9.43
CA THR A 305 -29.92 11.41 10.18
C THR A 305 -31.00 10.35 10.03
N GLN A 306 -32.04 10.39 10.88
CA GLN A 306 -33.19 9.49 10.75
C GLN A 306 -33.85 9.59 9.37
N GLN A 307 -33.95 10.79 8.79
CA GLN A 307 -34.52 10.95 7.44
C GLN A 307 -33.65 10.28 6.37
N ASN A 308 -32.32 10.35 6.51
CA ASN A 308 -31.43 9.66 5.57
C ASN A 308 -31.64 8.14 5.67
N ILE A 309 -31.75 7.59 6.89
CA ILE A 309 -31.98 6.16 7.12
C ILE A 309 -33.33 5.73 6.50
N ASP A 310 -34.39 6.52 6.69
CA ASP A 310 -35.71 6.24 6.11
C ASP A 310 -35.67 6.26 4.57
N ASP A 311 -34.90 7.20 3.99
CA ASP A 311 -34.67 7.27 2.54
C ASP A 311 -33.89 6.05 2.02
N LEU A 312 -32.88 5.57 2.76
CA LEU A 312 -32.15 4.33 2.39
C LEU A 312 -33.06 3.11 2.37
N VAL A 313 -33.94 2.97 3.38
CA VAL A 313 -34.95 1.89 3.40
C VAL A 313 -35.89 2.01 2.20
N ALA A 314 -36.33 3.23 1.85
CA ALA A 314 -37.16 3.47 0.67
C ALA A 314 -36.42 3.19 -0.66
N PHE A 315 -35.09 3.14 -0.64
CA PHE A 315 -34.24 2.80 -1.77
C PHE A 315 -33.87 1.32 -1.84
N ASP A 316 -34.54 0.46 -1.05
CA ASP A 316 -34.31 -0.98 -0.95
C ASP A 316 -32.86 -1.34 -0.53
N VAL A 317 -32.20 -0.45 0.22
CA VAL A 317 -30.88 -0.71 0.82
C VAL A 317 -31.05 -1.64 2.03
N ASN A 318 -30.10 -2.56 2.18
CA ASN A 318 -30.03 -3.51 3.30
C ASN A 318 -28.76 -3.33 4.14
N TYR A 319 -27.66 -2.88 3.53
CA TYR A 319 -26.35 -2.74 4.17
C TYR A 319 -25.85 -1.30 4.08
N VAL A 320 -25.24 -0.80 5.15
CA VAL A 320 -24.70 0.56 5.22
C VAL A 320 -23.27 0.51 5.76
N GLY A 321 -22.30 0.76 4.89
CA GLY A 321 -20.91 1.00 5.24
C GLY A 321 -20.74 2.32 5.97
N ARG A 322 -20.23 2.24 7.20
CA ARG A 322 -20.00 3.40 8.06
C ARG A 322 -18.62 3.31 8.70
N TYR A 323 -17.96 4.46 8.72
CA TYR A 323 -16.61 4.60 9.26
C TYR A 323 -16.65 4.54 10.78
N LEU A 324 -15.75 3.80 11.41
CA LEU A 324 -15.62 3.75 12.86
C LEU A 324 -15.06 5.06 13.41
N THR A 325 -14.21 5.74 12.65
CA THR A 325 -13.42 6.89 13.12
C THR A 325 -13.28 7.99 12.06
N GLY A 326 -12.72 9.13 12.50
CA GLY A 326 -12.16 10.16 11.64
C GLY A 326 -13.11 11.25 11.15
N THR A 327 -12.59 12.07 10.23
CA THR A 327 -13.29 13.21 9.62
C THR A 327 -13.06 13.23 8.10
N VAL A 328 -13.89 13.99 7.37
CA VAL A 328 -13.73 14.30 5.94
C VAL A 328 -13.75 15.79 5.69
N GLY A 329 -13.15 16.22 4.58
CA GLY A 329 -13.02 17.64 4.24
C GLY A 329 -11.89 18.34 5.00
N VAL A 330 -11.63 19.60 4.65
CA VAL A 330 -10.57 20.43 5.27
C VAL A 330 -11.11 21.82 5.57
N GLY A 331 -10.56 22.49 6.58
CA GLY A 331 -10.96 23.85 6.94
C GLY A 331 -12.44 23.93 7.34
N GLU A 332 -13.18 24.88 6.75
CA GLU A 332 -14.61 25.10 7.04
C GLU A 332 -15.51 23.93 6.58
N ASP A 333 -15.02 23.07 5.68
CA ASP A 333 -15.73 21.89 5.18
C ASP A 333 -15.41 20.61 5.97
N LYS A 334 -14.55 20.67 7.01
CA LYS A 334 -14.24 19.53 7.90
C LYS A 334 -15.51 19.08 8.62
N LYS A 335 -15.85 17.80 8.49
CA LYS A 335 -17.03 17.18 9.10
C LYS A 335 -16.70 15.80 9.66
N ASP A 336 -17.42 15.41 10.69
CA ASP A 336 -17.33 14.08 11.27
C ASP A 336 -17.85 13.03 10.31
N LYS A 337 -17.09 11.93 10.18
CA LYS A 337 -17.50 10.77 9.36
C LYS A 337 -17.78 9.52 10.18
N PHE A 338 -17.34 9.50 11.44
CA PHE A 338 -17.45 8.35 12.33
C PHE A 338 -18.92 8.02 12.67
N LEU A 339 -19.20 6.74 12.85
CA LEU A 339 -20.47 6.18 13.27
C LEU A 339 -20.72 6.49 14.74
N THR A 340 -21.87 7.07 15.06
CA THR A 340 -22.27 7.29 16.46
C THR A 340 -23.14 6.14 16.99
N LEU A 341 -23.18 5.95 18.32
CA LEU A 341 -24.06 4.93 18.93
C LEU A 341 -25.55 5.20 18.65
N VAL A 342 -25.95 6.47 18.56
CA VAL A 342 -27.34 6.86 18.24
C VAL A 342 -27.67 6.52 16.80
N GLU A 343 -26.77 6.86 15.87
CA GLU A 343 -26.88 6.50 14.46
C GLU A 343 -26.96 4.98 14.27
N ALA A 344 -26.03 4.23 14.88
CA ALA A 344 -26.00 2.77 14.81
C ALA A 344 -27.32 2.14 15.28
N LYS A 345 -27.86 2.58 16.42
CA LYS A 345 -29.16 2.12 16.94
C LYS A 345 -30.31 2.43 15.97
N ASN A 346 -30.29 3.58 15.31
CA ASN A 346 -31.33 3.96 14.36
C ASN A 346 -31.25 3.13 13.06
N ILE A 347 -30.04 2.86 12.56
CA ILE A 347 -29.80 1.99 11.40
C ILE A 347 -30.35 0.59 11.68
N ILE A 348 -29.93 -0.03 12.79
CA ILE A 348 -30.40 -1.36 13.19
C ILE A 348 -31.92 -1.41 13.38
N LYS A 349 -32.48 -0.41 14.06
CA LYS A 349 -33.94 -0.34 14.30
C LYS A 349 -34.75 -0.22 13.00
N ALA A 350 -34.19 0.39 11.97
CA ALA A 350 -34.79 0.46 10.64
C ALA A 350 -34.71 -0.86 9.86
N GLY A 351 -34.03 -1.89 10.40
CA GLY A 351 -33.84 -3.19 9.76
C GLY A 351 -32.64 -3.23 8.80
N LEU A 352 -31.82 -2.18 8.79
CA LEU A 352 -30.57 -2.12 8.03
C LEU A 352 -29.43 -2.76 8.82
N LYS A 353 -28.38 -3.16 8.11
CA LYS A 353 -27.17 -3.76 8.67
C LYS A 353 -25.98 -2.83 8.49
N ILE A 354 -25.06 -2.83 9.44
CA ILE A 354 -23.87 -1.97 9.42
C ILE A 354 -22.68 -2.77 8.90
N ILE A 355 -21.90 -2.17 8.00
CA ILE A 355 -20.58 -2.67 7.60
C ILE A 355 -19.53 -1.73 8.25
N PRO A 356 -18.78 -2.19 9.26
CA PRO A 356 -17.77 -1.36 9.92
C PRO A 356 -16.55 -1.13 9.03
N ILE A 357 -16.22 0.12 8.76
CA ILE A 357 -15.07 0.52 7.94
C ILE A 357 -14.06 1.30 8.79
N TYR A 358 -12.76 1.04 8.63
CA TYR A 358 -11.70 1.84 9.21
C TYR A 358 -10.86 2.53 8.13
N GLN A 359 -10.77 3.86 8.19
CA GLN A 359 -9.96 4.67 7.28
C GLN A 359 -9.61 6.00 7.94
N ASP A 360 -8.43 6.13 8.55
CA ASP A 360 -7.93 7.42 9.09
C ASP A 360 -6.63 7.89 8.40
N ASN A 361 -6.35 7.32 7.23
CA ASN A 361 -5.11 7.50 6.52
C ASN A 361 -5.16 8.68 5.54
N TYR A 362 -3.96 9.20 5.25
CA TYR A 362 -3.70 9.92 4.02
C TYR A 362 -3.22 8.90 2.98
N PRO A 363 -3.72 8.91 1.74
CA PRO A 363 -3.55 7.82 0.78
C PRO A 363 -2.14 7.77 0.16
N HIS A 364 -1.15 7.30 0.92
CA HIS A 364 0.24 7.07 0.46
C HIS A 364 0.81 5.78 1.05
N ALA A 365 1.73 5.14 0.34
CA ALA A 365 2.19 3.78 0.64
C ALA A 365 2.88 3.66 2.01
N GLU A 366 3.69 4.65 2.39
CA GLU A 366 4.50 4.63 3.61
C GLU A 366 3.67 4.64 4.90
N TYR A 367 2.39 5.03 4.83
CA TYR A 367 1.47 4.91 5.96
C TYR A 367 1.29 3.44 6.37
N TYR A 368 1.24 2.52 5.40
CA TYR A 368 0.87 1.12 5.62
C TYR A 368 2.07 0.33 6.15
N THR A 369 2.54 0.64 7.35
CA THR A 369 3.56 -0.18 8.04
C THR A 369 2.89 -1.21 8.96
N ARG A 370 3.61 -2.29 9.30
CA ARG A 370 3.13 -3.28 10.30
C ARG A 370 2.79 -2.64 11.65
N GLN A 371 3.60 -1.67 12.11
CA GLN A 371 3.32 -0.95 13.35
C GLN A 371 2.06 -0.09 13.24
N GLN A 372 1.86 0.59 12.10
CA GLN A 372 0.64 1.35 11.85
C GLN A 372 -0.59 0.44 11.82
N GLY A 373 -0.49 -0.74 11.19
CA GLY A 373 -1.57 -1.74 11.18
C GLY A 373 -1.99 -2.19 12.58
N ARG A 374 -1.03 -2.42 13.48
CA ARG A 374 -1.34 -2.72 14.90
C ARG A 374 -2.08 -1.58 15.58
N LYS A 375 -1.64 -0.33 15.36
CA LYS A 375 -2.27 0.87 15.93
C LYS A 375 -3.70 1.05 15.42
N ASP A 376 -3.90 0.94 14.12
CA ASP A 376 -5.19 1.11 13.48
C ASP A 376 -6.19 0.03 13.91
N ALA A 377 -5.75 -1.22 13.95
CA ALA A 377 -6.56 -2.32 14.44
C ALA A 377 -6.98 -2.15 15.90
N ALA A 378 -6.05 -1.68 16.75
CA ALA A 378 -6.33 -1.33 18.14
C ALA A 378 -7.42 -0.26 18.26
N THR A 379 -7.29 0.83 17.52
CA THR A 379 -8.30 1.91 17.48
C THR A 379 -9.65 1.39 16.99
N ALA A 380 -9.66 0.64 15.88
CA ALA A 380 -10.88 0.12 15.28
C ALA A 380 -11.62 -0.84 16.21
N MET A 381 -10.91 -1.80 16.80
CA MET A 381 -11.44 -2.77 17.76
C MET A 381 -12.07 -2.08 18.97
N PHE A 382 -11.39 -1.05 19.49
CA PHE A 382 -11.87 -0.29 20.64
C PHE A 382 -13.16 0.47 20.32
N THR A 383 -13.18 1.20 19.20
CA THR A 383 -14.36 1.94 18.78
C THR A 383 -15.54 1.02 18.49
N ALA A 384 -15.28 -0.13 17.87
CA ALA A 384 -16.28 -1.16 17.62
C ALA A 384 -16.92 -1.67 18.93
N ALA A 385 -16.09 -1.98 19.94
CA ALA A 385 -16.59 -2.45 21.24
C ALA A 385 -17.44 -1.41 21.97
N ASN A 386 -17.03 -0.13 21.94
CA ASN A 386 -17.80 0.96 22.55
C ASN A 386 -19.14 1.22 21.86
N LEU A 387 -19.19 1.04 20.55
CA LEU A 387 -20.44 1.11 19.78
C LEU A 387 -21.34 -0.11 20.04
N GLY A 388 -20.83 -1.15 20.71
CA GLY A 388 -21.54 -2.41 20.94
C GLY A 388 -21.55 -3.32 19.72
N ILE A 389 -20.59 -3.19 18.81
CA ILE A 389 -20.45 -4.12 17.69
C ILE A 389 -20.12 -5.51 18.25
N PRO A 390 -20.83 -6.58 17.83
CA PRO A 390 -20.62 -7.92 18.38
C PRO A 390 -19.21 -8.48 18.15
N ASP A 391 -18.76 -9.34 19.07
CA ASP A 391 -17.56 -10.16 18.92
C ASP A 391 -17.57 -10.94 17.59
N GLN A 392 -16.38 -11.16 17.01
CA GLN A 392 -16.17 -11.79 15.70
C GLN A 392 -16.71 -11.01 14.48
N SER A 393 -17.27 -9.81 14.65
CA SER A 393 -17.69 -8.99 13.49
C SER A 393 -16.49 -8.63 12.61
N PHE A 394 -16.74 -8.51 11.30
CA PHE A 394 -15.71 -8.04 10.37
C PHE A 394 -15.53 -6.51 10.44
N ILE A 395 -14.29 -6.05 10.36
CA ILE A 395 -13.94 -4.63 10.22
C ILE A 395 -13.07 -4.47 8.96
N TYR A 396 -13.50 -3.61 8.04
CA TYR A 396 -12.84 -3.43 6.73
C TYR A 396 -11.85 -2.25 6.77
N PHE A 397 -10.55 -2.54 6.66
CA PHE A 397 -9.49 -1.53 6.67
C PHE A 397 -9.19 -1.07 5.24
N ALA A 398 -9.16 0.24 5.02
CA ALA A 398 -9.09 0.81 3.68
C ALA A 398 -7.67 1.05 3.16
N VAL A 399 -7.38 0.50 1.98
CA VAL A 399 -6.25 0.83 1.11
C VAL A 399 -6.74 1.71 -0.03
N ASP A 400 -6.86 3.01 0.23
CA ASP A 400 -7.57 3.95 -0.66
C ASP A 400 -6.62 4.74 -1.57
N PHE A 401 -5.76 4.04 -2.30
CA PHE A 401 -4.88 4.63 -3.33
C PHE A 401 -4.54 3.62 -4.42
N ASP A 402 -3.99 4.09 -5.54
CA ASP A 402 -3.54 3.22 -6.64
C ASP A 402 -2.21 2.52 -6.29
N ALA A 403 -2.27 1.51 -5.43
CA ALA A 403 -1.12 0.72 -5.01
C ALA A 403 -0.60 -0.18 -6.15
N LEU A 404 0.69 -0.05 -6.46
CA LEU A 404 1.38 -0.94 -7.38
C LEU A 404 1.90 -2.18 -6.65
N ASP A 405 2.32 -3.21 -7.38
CA ASP A 405 2.83 -4.46 -6.79
C ASP A 405 3.94 -4.22 -5.75
N THR A 406 4.84 -3.26 -6.00
CA THR A 406 5.90 -2.89 -5.05
C THR A 406 5.37 -2.24 -3.78
N ASP A 407 4.27 -1.49 -3.86
CA ASP A 407 3.64 -0.88 -2.69
C ASP A 407 2.93 -1.95 -1.86
N ILE A 408 2.28 -2.90 -2.55
CA ILE A 408 1.60 -4.02 -1.92
C ILE A 408 2.59 -4.88 -1.13
N ASP A 409 3.71 -5.26 -1.75
CA ASP A 409 4.72 -6.12 -1.15
C ASP A 409 5.46 -5.46 0.02
N ASN A 410 5.84 -4.19 -0.12
CA ASN A 410 6.67 -3.52 0.87
C ASN A 410 5.88 -2.88 2.02
N TRP A 411 4.60 -2.55 1.80
CA TRP A 411 3.80 -1.79 2.77
C TRP A 411 2.47 -2.48 3.10
N VAL A 412 1.60 -2.67 2.12
CA VAL A 412 0.22 -3.15 2.39
C VAL A 412 0.20 -4.52 3.07
N ILE A 413 0.99 -5.49 2.62
CA ILE A 413 1.06 -6.82 3.25
C ILE A 413 1.56 -6.71 4.71
N PRO A 414 2.71 -6.06 5.01
CA PRO A 414 3.13 -5.82 6.39
C PRO A 414 2.07 -5.14 7.27
N TYR A 415 1.35 -4.15 6.75
CA TYR A 415 0.26 -3.49 7.48
C TYR A 415 -0.81 -4.49 7.91
N PHE A 416 -1.32 -5.31 6.98
CA PHE A 416 -2.38 -6.27 7.28
C PHE A 416 -1.94 -7.42 8.19
N GLN A 417 -0.65 -7.79 8.18
CA GLN A 417 -0.10 -8.69 9.20
C GLN A 417 -0.25 -8.08 10.61
N GLY A 418 0.08 -6.80 10.76
CA GLY A 418 -0.12 -6.06 12.02
C GLY A 418 -1.59 -5.91 12.42
N VAL A 419 -2.48 -5.71 11.44
CA VAL A 419 -3.94 -5.66 11.69
C VAL A 419 -4.44 -7.00 12.24
N GLN A 420 -4.09 -8.11 11.56
CA GLN A 420 -4.52 -9.45 11.95
C GLN A 420 -3.99 -9.85 13.34
N GLU A 421 -2.74 -9.50 13.65
CA GLU A 421 -2.13 -9.73 14.97
C GLU A 421 -2.97 -9.17 16.12
N VAL A 422 -3.52 -7.96 15.96
CA VAL A 422 -4.27 -7.29 17.01
C VAL A 422 -5.72 -7.78 17.06
N LEU A 423 -6.43 -7.77 15.92
CA LEU A 423 -7.86 -8.10 15.92
C LEU A 423 -8.16 -9.53 16.38
N THR A 424 -7.23 -10.46 16.13
CA THR A 424 -7.41 -11.89 16.44
C THR A 424 -6.67 -12.33 17.71
N SER A 425 -6.03 -11.41 18.43
CA SER A 425 -5.26 -11.74 19.63
C SER A 425 -6.16 -12.25 20.75
N SER A 426 -5.80 -13.40 21.32
CA SER A 426 -6.46 -13.96 22.51
C SER A 426 -6.17 -13.18 23.80
N GLU A 427 -5.36 -12.11 23.72
CA GLU A 427 -5.10 -11.22 24.85
C GLU A 427 -6.31 -10.32 25.16
N TYR A 428 -7.23 -10.17 24.22
CA TYR A 428 -8.41 -9.32 24.35
C TYR A 428 -9.68 -10.14 24.61
N GLU A 429 -10.59 -9.57 25.40
CA GLU A 429 -11.88 -10.22 25.72
C GLU A 429 -12.81 -10.28 24.49
N LEU A 430 -12.74 -9.26 23.63
CA LEU A 430 -13.40 -9.23 22.33
C LEU A 430 -12.34 -9.30 21.23
N THR A 431 -12.63 -10.06 20.19
CA THR A 431 -11.81 -10.22 19.00
C THR A 431 -12.67 -9.94 17.76
N TYR A 432 -12.06 -9.41 16.71
CA TYR A 432 -12.75 -9.07 15.47
C TYR A 432 -12.04 -9.72 14.30
N GLN A 433 -12.74 -9.78 13.16
CA GLN A 433 -12.19 -10.39 11.95
C GLN A 433 -11.73 -9.29 11.00
N PRO A 434 -10.48 -9.35 10.49
CA PRO A 434 -10.02 -8.38 9.50
C PRO A 434 -10.75 -8.57 8.17
N GLY A 435 -11.22 -7.47 7.59
CA GLY A 435 -11.56 -7.32 6.18
C GLY A 435 -10.68 -6.26 5.54
N ILE A 436 -10.59 -6.26 4.21
CA ILE A 436 -9.81 -5.27 3.45
C ILE A 436 -10.69 -4.53 2.46
N TYR A 437 -10.59 -3.20 2.42
CA TYR A 437 -11.04 -2.40 1.29
C TYR A 437 -9.86 -2.05 0.37
N GLY A 438 -10.01 -2.23 -0.94
CA GLY A 438 -8.96 -1.91 -1.91
C GLY A 438 -9.26 -2.40 -3.33
N THR A 439 -8.29 -2.20 -4.23
CA THR A 439 -8.40 -2.70 -5.61
C THR A 439 -8.42 -4.23 -5.65
N ARG A 440 -8.87 -4.81 -6.78
CA ARG A 440 -8.86 -6.26 -6.99
C ARG A 440 -7.51 -6.89 -6.68
N ASN A 441 -6.41 -6.34 -7.23
CA ASN A 441 -5.05 -6.84 -6.98
C ASN A 441 -4.65 -6.74 -5.49
N VAL A 442 -4.90 -5.61 -4.84
CA VAL A 442 -4.61 -5.42 -3.41
C VAL A 442 -5.33 -6.48 -2.57
N CYS A 443 -6.63 -6.65 -2.80
CA CYS A 443 -7.45 -7.62 -2.07
C CYS A 443 -6.99 -9.07 -2.33
N THR A 444 -6.73 -9.45 -3.59
CA THR A 444 -6.20 -10.78 -3.93
C THR A 444 -4.87 -11.05 -3.23
N ARG A 445 -3.92 -10.11 -3.31
CA ARG A 445 -2.57 -10.30 -2.74
C ARG A 445 -2.59 -10.41 -1.22
N VAL A 446 -3.39 -9.59 -0.54
CA VAL A 446 -3.55 -9.67 0.92
C VAL A 446 -4.28 -10.96 1.32
N HIS A 447 -5.27 -11.39 0.55
CA HIS A 447 -5.90 -12.70 0.75
C HIS A 447 -4.88 -13.84 0.67
N ASP A 448 -4.11 -13.90 -0.42
CA ASP A 448 -3.18 -15.01 -0.69
C ASP A 448 -2.03 -15.10 0.32
N VAL A 449 -1.55 -13.94 0.81
CA VAL A 449 -0.35 -13.88 1.67
C VAL A 449 -0.70 -13.80 3.17
N VAL A 450 -1.72 -13.02 3.55
CA VAL A 450 -2.09 -12.78 4.95
C VAL A 450 -3.29 -13.66 5.38
N GLY A 451 -4.06 -14.18 4.42
CA GLY A 451 -5.20 -15.06 4.70
C GLY A 451 -6.48 -14.30 5.08
N ILE A 452 -6.58 -13.00 4.77
CA ILE A 452 -7.80 -12.21 4.99
C ILE A 452 -8.88 -12.63 3.99
N GLN A 453 -10.02 -13.15 4.48
CA GLN A 453 -11.01 -13.82 3.64
C GLN A 453 -12.21 -12.96 3.23
N ARG A 454 -12.22 -11.67 3.58
CA ARG A 454 -13.31 -10.75 3.23
C ARG A 454 -12.76 -9.49 2.58
N SER A 455 -13.25 -9.20 1.38
CA SER A 455 -12.77 -8.09 0.56
C SER A 455 -13.90 -7.16 0.17
N TYR A 456 -13.68 -5.86 0.32
CA TYR A 456 -14.53 -4.76 -0.10
C TYR A 456 -13.85 -4.10 -1.30
N ILE A 457 -14.31 -4.40 -2.50
CA ILE A 457 -13.57 -4.07 -3.72
C ILE A 457 -13.89 -2.64 -4.15
N SER A 458 -12.85 -1.84 -4.43
CA SER A 458 -12.96 -0.47 -4.94
C SER A 458 -13.11 -0.42 -6.47
N ASN A 459 -14.07 -1.18 -7.03
CA ASN A 459 -14.24 -1.30 -8.47
C ASN A 459 -14.63 0.02 -9.16
N MET A 460 -15.21 0.99 -8.45
CA MET A 460 -15.53 2.33 -8.95
C MET A 460 -14.28 3.10 -9.41
N SER A 461 -13.12 2.81 -8.80
CA SER A 461 -11.81 3.34 -9.20
C SER A 461 -11.28 2.59 -10.43
N SER A 462 -12.02 2.63 -11.53
CA SER A 462 -11.75 1.84 -12.74
C SER A 462 -10.49 2.26 -13.51
N GLY A 463 -9.89 3.39 -13.12
CA GLY A 463 -8.62 3.86 -13.66
C GLY A 463 -7.39 3.41 -12.87
N TRP A 464 -7.58 2.83 -11.68
CA TRP A 464 -6.47 2.37 -10.83
C TRP A 464 -5.87 1.08 -11.39
N SER A 465 -4.54 1.01 -11.36
CA SER A 465 -3.71 -0.08 -11.86
C SER A 465 -4.15 -1.44 -11.30
N GLY A 466 -4.45 -1.52 -10.00
CA GLY A 466 -4.91 -2.75 -9.36
C GLY A 466 -6.30 -3.26 -9.78
N ASN A 467 -7.05 -2.47 -10.56
CA ASN A 467 -8.33 -2.86 -11.17
C ASN A 467 -8.22 -3.15 -12.68
N LEU A 468 -7.03 -2.93 -13.28
CA LEU A 468 -6.79 -3.07 -14.72
C LEU A 468 -5.98 -4.34 -15.02
N GLY A 469 -6.67 -5.41 -15.40
CA GLY A 469 -6.03 -6.70 -15.67
C GLY A 469 -6.14 -7.71 -14.53
N PHE A 470 -7.04 -7.48 -13.58
CA PHE A 470 -7.29 -8.38 -12.44
C PHE A 470 -8.75 -8.78 -12.40
N SER A 471 -9.01 -10.09 -12.22
CA SER A 471 -10.35 -10.65 -11.99
C SER A 471 -10.89 -10.22 -10.62
N GLN A 472 -12.21 -10.27 -10.46
CA GLN A 472 -12.82 -10.10 -9.14
C GLN A 472 -12.36 -11.25 -8.23
N PRO A 473 -11.77 -10.98 -7.04
CA PRO A 473 -11.29 -12.04 -6.16
C PRO A 473 -12.44 -12.88 -5.62
N LEU A 474 -12.20 -14.17 -5.37
CA LEU A 474 -13.23 -15.06 -4.80
C LEU A 474 -13.68 -14.67 -3.38
N SER A 475 -12.85 -13.92 -2.65
CA SER A 475 -13.15 -13.33 -1.34
C SER A 475 -14.00 -12.06 -1.39
N TRP A 476 -14.40 -11.60 -2.58
CA TRP A 476 -15.20 -10.38 -2.72
C TRP A 476 -16.50 -10.51 -1.92
N THR A 477 -16.66 -9.60 -0.98
CA THR A 477 -17.75 -9.58 -0.02
C THR A 477 -18.70 -8.44 -0.33
N PHE A 478 -18.10 -7.27 -0.49
CA PHE A 478 -18.71 -6.02 -0.92
C PHE A 478 -17.98 -5.50 -2.15
N ASP A 479 -18.68 -4.80 -3.03
CA ASP A 479 -18.15 -4.29 -4.29
C ASP A 479 -18.67 -2.87 -4.52
N GLN A 480 -17.83 -1.87 -4.28
CA GLN A 480 -18.11 -0.46 -4.52
C GLN A 480 -17.94 -0.14 -5.99
N PHE A 481 -18.98 0.33 -6.68
CA PHE A 481 -18.92 0.45 -8.14
C PHE A 481 -19.44 1.74 -8.75
N TYR A 482 -20.15 2.58 -7.99
CA TYR A 482 -20.69 3.81 -8.52
C TYR A 482 -21.02 4.82 -7.41
N GLU A 483 -20.68 6.08 -7.61
CA GLU A 483 -21.07 7.17 -6.71
C GLU A 483 -22.30 7.89 -7.26
N SER A 484 -23.25 8.22 -6.39
CA SER A 484 -24.42 9.01 -6.75
C SER A 484 -24.98 9.82 -5.57
N SER A 485 -26.17 10.39 -5.77
CA SER A 485 -26.98 11.03 -4.73
C SER A 485 -28.40 10.45 -4.77
N TYR A 486 -29.06 10.37 -3.63
CA TYR A 486 -30.43 9.89 -3.53
C TYR A 486 -31.20 10.61 -2.43
N ALA A 487 -32.37 11.16 -2.79
CA ALA A 487 -33.26 11.87 -1.87
C ALA A 487 -32.51 12.92 -1.00
N SER A 488 -32.45 12.73 0.31
CA SER A 488 -31.76 13.63 1.25
C SER A 488 -30.24 13.40 1.37
N ILE A 489 -29.67 12.44 0.64
CA ILE A 489 -28.27 12.02 0.75
C ILE A 489 -27.49 12.52 -0.47
N SER A 490 -26.52 13.40 -0.24
CA SER A 490 -25.82 14.12 -1.30
C SER A 490 -24.67 13.37 -1.96
N ALA A 491 -24.08 12.39 -1.27
CA ALA A 491 -22.96 11.59 -1.75
C ALA A 491 -23.02 10.20 -1.11
N ILE A 492 -23.23 9.19 -1.93
CA ILE A 492 -23.34 7.81 -1.50
C ILE A 492 -22.79 6.88 -2.58
N ASP A 493 -22.01 5.90 -2.15
CA ASP A 493 -21.46 4.89 -3.03
C ASP A 493 -22.37 3.66 -3.03
N PHE A 494 -22.66 3.14 -4.22
CA PHE A 494 -23.45 1.93 -4.43
C PHE A 494 -22.57 0.71 -4.31
N VAL A 495 -23.06 -0.27 -3.53
CA VAL A 495 -22.29 -1.44 -3.13
C VAL A 495 -23.07 -2.72 -3.44
N ALA A 496 -22.51 -3.56 -4.31
CA ALA A 496 -23.02 -4.90 -4.52
C ALA A 496 -22.59 -5.81 -3.36
N VAL A 497 -23.46 -6.77 -3.00
CA VAL A 497 -23.29 -7.63 -1.83
C VAL A 497 -23.28 -9.09 -2.26
N SER A 498 -22.19 -9.81 -1.98
CA SER A 498 -22.05 -11.24 -2.31
C SER A 498 -22.90 -12.14 -1.41
N GLY A 499 -23.05 -11.75 -0.14
CA GLY A 499 -23.62 -12.56 0.95
C GLY A 499 -22.59 -13.33 1.80
N LEU A 500 -21.27 -13.14 1.60
CA LEU A 500 -20.23 -13.79 2.41
C LEU A 500 -20.07 -13.22 3.83
N ASP A 501 -20.61 -12.02 4.05
CA ASP A 501 -20.70 -11.36 5.34
C ASP A 501 -22.16 -10.93 5.55
N GLU A 502 -22.71 -11.29 6.71
CA GLU A 502 -24.08 -10.96 7.04
C GLU A 502 -24.23 -9.51 7.48
N GLY A 503 -23.14 -8.80 7.80
CA GLY A 503 -23.15 -7.45 8.38
C GLY A 503 -23.60 -7.45 9.85
N VAL A 504 -23.40 -6.33 10.53
CA VAL A 504 -23.82 -6.15 11.92
C VAL A 504 -25.31 -5.82 11.94
N ASP A 505 -26.13 -6.68 12.52
CA ASP A 505 -27.59 -6.55 12.55
C ASP A 505 -28.17 -6.33 13.97
N HIS A 506 -27.31 -6.30 14.99
CA HIS A 506 -27.63 -5.97 16.36
C HIS A 506 -26.43 -5.34 17.06
N LEU A 507 -26.68 -4.71 18.21
CA LEU A 507 -25.64 -4.18 19.08
C LEU A 507 -25.73 -4.87 20.44
N GLU A 508 -24.58 -5.25 20.98
CA GLU A 508 -24.42 -5.73 22.34
C GLU A 508 -24.30 -4.54 23.32
N PRO A 509 -24.51 -4.76 24.64
CA PRO A 509 -24.14 -3.75 25.63
C PRO A 509 -22.68 -3.34 25.43
N SER A 510 -22.42 -2.04 25.34
CA SER A 510 -21.06 -1.52 25.19
C SER A 510 -20.17 -2.13 26.28
N ALA A 511 -19.17 -2.89 25.88
CA ALA A 511 -18.09 -3.25 26.78
C ALA A 511 -17.25 -1.99 26.93
N GLU A 512 -17.30 -1.33 28.09
CA GLU A 512 -16.32 -0.29 28.41
C GLU A 512 -14.95 -0.97 28.45
N ILE A 513 -14.23 -0.97 27.33
CA ILE A 513 -12.85 -1.42 27.31
C ILE A 513 -12.06 -0.42 28.15
N SER A 514 -11.34 -0.91 29.16
CA SER A 514 -10.73 -0.08 30.21
C SER A 514 -9.85 1.04 29.64
N GLU A 515 -9.90 2.23 30.27
CA GLU A 515 -9.31 3.52 29.89
C GLU A 515 -7.80 3.56 29.53
N GLY A 516 -7.05 2.44 29.57
CA GLY A 516 -5.63 2.41 29.18
C GLY A 516 -5.20 1.25 28.30
N TYR A 517 -6.09 0.76 27.45
CA TYR A 517 -5.78 -0.21 26.40
C TYR A 517 -4.62 0.21 25.46
N TRP A 518 -4.40 1.51 25.22
CA TRP A 518 -3.24 1.98 24.45
C TRP A 518 -1.90 1.71 25.16
N ILE A 519 -1.90 1.58 26.49
CA ILE A 519 -0.70 1.23 27.27
C ILE A 519 -0.23 -0.17 26.89
N ASP A 520 -1.15 -1.07 26.55
CA ASP A 520 -0.84 -2.42 26.06
C ASP A 520 -0.13 -2.45 24.71
N GLN A 521 -0.30 -1.40 23.91
CA GLN A 521 0.41 -1.24 22.65
C GLN A 521 1.84 -0.74 22.84
N THR A 522 2.20 -0.27 24.04
CA THR A 522 3.57 0.09 24.37
C THR A 522 4.38 -1.17 24.72
N ASN A 523 5.69 -1.12 24.46
CA ASN A 523 6.61 -2.14 24.98
C ASN A 523 7.04 -1.83 26.43
N TRP A 524 6.30 -0.98 27.15
CA TRP A 524 6.65 -0.54 28.49
C TRP A 524 5.93 -1.40 29.51
N ASP A 525 6.46 -2.59 29.79
CA ASP A 525 5.93 -3.48 30.83
C ASP A 525 5.88 -2.76 32.19
N TRP A 526 6.84 -1.87 32.43
CA TRP A 526 6.90 -0.99 33.60
C TRP A 526 5.71 -0.03 33.74
N LEU A 527 5.03 0.30 32.64
CA LEU A 527 3.81 1.12 32.63
C LEU A 527 2.56 0.23 32.60
N LYS A 528 2.55 -0.85 31.80
CA LYS A 528 1.44 -1.81 31.66
C LYS A 528 1.06 -2.45 32.99
N ASP A 529 2.02 -3.08 33.66
CA ASP A 529 1.76 -3.84 34.89
C ASP A 529 1.10 -2.99 36.00
N PRO A 530 1.65 -1.82 36.39
CA PRO A 530 1.03 -0.99 37.42
C PRO A 530 -0.27 -0.31 36.95
N PHE A 531 -0.44 -0.06 35.65
CA PHE A 531 -1.71 0.44 35.11
C PHE A 531 -2.83 -0.61 35.26
N HIS A 532 -2.56 -1.86 34.86
CA HIS A 532 -3.51 -2.98 35.02
C HIS A 532 -3.78 -3.32 36.48
N ALA A 533 -2.78 -3.15 37.35
CA ALA A 533 -2.95 -3.27 38.79
C ALA A 533 -3.77 -2.11 39.39
N GLY A 534 -4.16 -1.11 38.60
CA GLY A 534 -4.93 0.08 39.02
C GLY A 534 -4.13 1.09 39.85
N SER A 535 -2.80 0.96 39.84
CA SER A 535 -1.88 1.84 40.56
C SER A 535 -1.64 3.15 39.80
N ILE A 536 -1.67 3.10 38.46
CA ILE A 536 -1.69 4.25 37.56
C ILE A 536 -3.09 4.35 36.95
N LYS A 537 -3.63 5.56 36.81
CA LYS A 537 -4.95 5.83 36.19
C LYS A 537 -4.87 7.07 35.32
N VAL A 538 -5.65 7.09 34.24
CA VAL A 538 -5.86 8.30 33.45
C VAL A 538 -6.55 9.34 34.33
N ASP A 539 -6.04 10.58 34.30
CA ASP A 539 -6.46 11.69 35.17
C ASP A 539 -6.39 11.37 36.68
N GLY A 540 -5.57 10.38 37.04
CA GLY A 540 -5.29 9.99 38.42
C GLY A 540 -4.18 10.82 39.06
N PRO A 541 -3.96 10.67 40.37
CA PRO A 541 -2.77 11.22 41.01
C PRO A 541 -1.50 10.55 40.45
N SER A 542 -0.37 11.24 40.55
CA SER A 542 0.93 10.67 40.20
C SER A 542 1.20 9.41 41.03
N TRP A 543 1.73 8.38 40.37
CA TRP A 543 2.12 7.12 40.99
C TRP A 543 3.63 7.08 41.21
N THR A 544 4.05 6.76 42.43
CA THR A 544 5.47 6.60 42.77
C THR A 544 5.99 5.27 42.23
N LEU A 545 6.79 5.33 41.16
CA LEU A 545 7.53 4.19 40.61
C LEU A 545 8.53 3.64 41.64
N PHE A 546 9.26 4.55 42.29
CA PHE A 546 10.10 4.25 43.43
C PHE A 546 10.42 5.52 44.22
N ASP A 547 10.74 5.33 45.50
CA ASP A 547 11.17 6.39 46.41
C ASP A 547 12.35 5.86 47.24
N TYR A 548 13.50 6.47 47.05
CA TYR A 548 14.67 6.31 47.90
C TYR A 548 14.78 7.57 48.77
N PRO A 549 14.37 7.48 50.06
CA PRO A 549 14.19 8.65 50.90
C PRO A 549 15.43 9.54 50.97
N GLY A 550 15.25 10.83 50.67
CA GLY A 550 16.29 11.85 50.74
C GLY A 550 17.39 11.74 49.69
N ILE A 551 17.19 10.95 48.62
CA ILE A 551 18.14 10.87 47.49
C ILE A 551 17.40 10.95 46.15
N MET A 552 16.37 10.14 45.93
CA MET A 552 15.68 10.10 44.64
C MET A 552 14.24 9.63 44.75
N LYS A 553 13.37 10.24 43.96
CA LYS A 553 12.00 9.81 43.76
C LYS A 553 11.65 9.81 42.27
N ALA A 554 10.89 8.83 41.82
CA ALA A 554 10.34 8.76 40.47
C ALA A 554 8.83 8.63 40.52
N GLU A 555 8.15 9.46 39.75
CA GLU A 555 6.70 9.50 39.66
C GLU A 555 6.26 9.50 38.20
N VAL A 556 5.10 8.88 37.95
CA VAL A 556 4.45 8.87 36.64
C VAL A 556 3.00 9.31 36.77
N SER A 557 2.53 10.11 35.84
CA SER A 557 1.11 10.45 35.72
C SER A 557 0.65 10.31 34.26
N VAL A 558 -0.64 10.04 34.09
CA VAL A 558 -1.28 9.84 32.79
C VAL A 558 -2.49 10.77 32.73
N SER A 559 -2.67 11.47 31.61
CA SER A 559 -3.67 12.54 31.47
C SER A 559 -4.39 12.42 30.14
N SER A 560 -5.71 12.61 30.16
CA SER A 560 -6.52 12.74 28.94
C SER A 560 -6.39 14.12 28.29
N GLU A 561 -5.77 15.08 28.97
CA GLU A 561 -5.44 16.38 28.38
C GLU A 561 -4.01 16.37 27.81
N VAL A 562 -3.83 17.06 26.69
CA VAL A 562 -2.51 17.41 26.17
C VAL A 562 -1.82 18.34 27.17
N LYS A 563 -0.73 17.84 27.75
CA LYS A 563 0.12 18.62 28.65
C LYS A 563 1.35 19.10 27.90
N GLY A 564 1.60 20.39 27.91
CA GLY A 564 2.87 20.97 27.47
C GLY A 564 3.68 21.45 28.67
N ASP A 565 4.99 21.24 28.64
CA ASP A 565 5.96 21.82 29.56
C ASP A 565 6.50 23.14 28.94
N PRO A 566 6.08 24.31 29.45
CA PRO A 566 6.54 25.60 28.93
C PRO A 566 8.04 25.84 29.16
N ASN A 567 8.71 25.01 29.96
CA ASN A 567 10.14 25.06 30.23
C ASN A 567 10.91 23.90 29.58
N ALA A 568 10.33 23.24 28.56
CA ALA A 568 10.99 22.19 27.81
C ALA A 568 12.38 22.64 27.32
N THR A 569 13.40 21.88 27.70
CA THR A 569 14.78 22.05 27.22
C THR A 569 14.92 21.50 25.80
N PHE A 570 14.23 20.40 25.51
CA PHE A 570 14.10 19.81 24.18
C PHE A 570 12.64 19.61 23.85
N ILE A 571 12.29 19.87 22.60
CA ILE A 571 11.05 19.45 21.98
C ILE A 571 11.47 18.51 20.85
N LEU A 572 11.08 17.24 20.96
CA LEU A 572 11.55 16.16 20.10
C LEU A 572 10.34 15.51 19.43
N GLU A 573 10.38 15.42 18.10
CA GLU A 573 9.35 14.76 17.32
C GLU A 573 9.68 13.28 17.16
N ILE A 574 8.70 12.43 17.49
CA ILE A 574 8.71 10.99 17.27
C ILE A 574 7.83 10.69 16.05
N GLU A 575 8.39 9.93 15.11
CA GLU A 575 7.70 9.41 13.94
C GLU A 575 8.03 7.93 13.75
N SER A 576 7.00 7.11 13.53
CA SER A 576 7.09 5.65 13.35
C SER A 576 7.98 4.94 14.38
N GLY A 577 7.79 5.25 15.67
CA GLY A 577 8.56 4.61 16.74
C GLY A 577 9.99 5.13 16.93
N LYS A 578 10.38 6.19 16.24
CA LYS A 578 11.75 6.72 16.23
C LYS A 578 11.78 8.23 16.40
N LEU A 579 12.85 8.75 16.98
CA LEU A 579 13.14 10.17 16.89
C LEU A 579 13.41 10.56 15.44
N THR A 580 12.81 11.66 15.00
CA THR A 580 13.11 12.24 13.68
C THR A 580 14.59 12.60 13.58
N PRO A 581 15.19 12.61 12.36
CA PRO A 581 16.59 12.98 12.18
C PRO A 581 16.93 14.35 12.76
N SER A 582 16.02 15.31 12.65
CA SER A 582 16.15 16.66 13.23
C SER A 582 16.16 16.63 14.77
N SER A 583 15.29 15.85 15.39
CA SER A 583 15.24 15.69 16.85
C SER A 583 16.47 14.96 17.38
N PHE A 584 16.92 13.92 16.67
CA PHE A 584 18.18 13.24 16.96
C PHE A 584 19.36 14.22 16.89
N GLU A 585 19.46 15.01 15.82
CA GLU A 585 20.50 16.02 15.65
C GLU A 585 20.43 17.09 16.74
N ALA A 586 19.24 17.57 17.11
CA ALA A 586 19.04 18.57 18.15
C ALA A 586 19.61 18.13 19.51
N VAL A 587 19.41 16.86 19.89
CA VAL A 587 20.01 16.28 21.10
C VAL A 587 21.54 16.20 20.95
N THR A 588 22.05 15.69 19.82
CA THR A 588 23.50 15.54 19.62
C THR A 588 24.27 16.86 19.58
N LYS A 589 23.65 17.92 19.05
CA LYS A 589 24.24 19.25 18.94
C LYS A 589 24.32 19.94 20.30
N THR A 590 23.27 19.83 21.10
CA THR A 590 23.19 20.47 22.42
C THR A 590 24.13 19.83 23.43
N LEU A 591 24.29 18.50 23.37
CA LEU A 591 25.08 17.74 24.35
C LEU A 591 26.50 17.39 23.89
N GLY A 592 26.83 17.63 22.62
CA GLY A 592 28.08 17.22 22.00
C GLY A 592 28.09 15.76 21.55
N LYS A 593 28.99 15.42 20.62
CA LYS A 593 28.94 14.17 19.85
C LYS A 593 28.89 12.89 20.68
N ASP A 594 29.74 12.75 21.70
CA ASP A 594 29.87 11.48 22.43
C ASP A 594 28.69 11.26 23.39
N LEU A 595 28.28 12.29 24.14
CA LEU A 595 27.17 12.21 25.09
C LEU A 595 25.82 12.24 24.37
N GLY A 596 25.69 13.14 23.39
CA GLY A 596 24.46 13.36 22.67
C GLY A 596 24.02 12.19 21.81
N VAL A 597 24.94 11.44 21.19
CA VAL A 597 24.58 10.21 20.45
C VAL A 597 24.01 9.15 21.39
N VAL A 598 24.60 8.99 22.58
CA VAL A 598 24.12 8.02 23.57
C VAL A 598 22.73 8.43 24.08
N THR A 599 22.54 9.71 24.43
CA THR A 599 21.24 10.23 24.88
C THR A 599 20.18 10.08 23.80
N ALA A 600 20.48 10.46 22.56
CA ALA A 600 19.55 10.38 21.44
C ALA A 600 19.15 8.93 21.13
N ASN A 601 20.10 7.99 21.16
CA ASN A 601 19.81 6.56 21.00
C ASN A 601 18.87 6.04 22.09
N LYS A 602 19.04 6.47 23.34
CA LYS A 602 18.19 6.00 24.45
C LYS A 602 16.78 6.58 24.39
N LEU A 603 16.64 7.87 24.08
CA LEU A 603 15.33 8.49 23.80
C LEU A 603 14.65 7.82 22.60
N ASN A 604 15.42 7.40 21.59
CA ASN A 604 14.93 6.62 20.46
C ASN A 604 14.55 5.17 20.83
N GLU A 605 15.14 4.58 21.86
CA GLU A 605 14.66 3.30 22.43
C GLU A 605 13.35 3.50 23.17
N MET A 606 13.17 4.63 23.87
CA MET A 606 11.89 4.95 24.53
C MET A 606 10.77 5.19 23.52
N SER A 607 11.08 5.77 22.36
CA SER A 607 10.08 5.98 21.30
C SER A 607 9.60 4.67 20.68
N VAL A 608 10.26 3.53 20.92
CA VAL A 608 9.82 2.23 20.41
C VAL A 608 8.46 1.88 21.00
N GLY A 609 7.46 1.75 20.12
CA GLY A 609 6.06 1.55 20.50
C GLY A 609 5.20 2.82 20.44
N ILE A 610 5.81 4.00 20.31
CA ILE A 610 5.10 5.27 20.12
C ILE A 610 5.08 5.61 18.63
N ALA A 611 3.91 5.51 17.97
CA ALA A 611 3.81 5.77 16.53
C ALA A 611 4.21 7.20 16.18
N ASN A 612 3.47 8.20 16.68
CA ASN A 612 3.81 9.61 16.53
C ASN A 612 3.52 10.32 17.85
N ALA A 613 4.42 11.19 18.29
CA ALA A 613 4.26 11.98 19.52
C ALA A 613 5.28 13.13 19.54
N GLN A 614 4.96 14.16 20.30
CA GLN A 614 5.92 15.16 20.73
C GLN A 614 6.44 14.76 22.11
N MET A 615 7.75 14.59 22.24
CA MET A 615 8.44 14.34 23.50
C MET A 615 9.14 15.61 23.95
N GLU A 616 8.68 16.16 25.05
CA GLU A 616 9.28 17.31 25.71
C GLU A 616 10.13 16.83 26.89
N VAL A 617 11.36 17.32 26.95
CA VAL A 617 12.30 16.98 28.02
C VAL A 617 12.72 18.27 28.72
N SER A 618 12.47 18.38 30.03
CA SER A 618 12.87 19.53 30.84
C SER A 618 13.74 19.12 32.02
N ALA A 619 14.61 20.03 32.45
CA ALA A 619 15.45 19.87 33.63
C ALA A 619 15.48 21.19 34.42
N ALA A 620 15.30 21.12 35.73
CA ALA A 620 15.36 22.28 36.61
C ALA A 620 16.09 21.95 37.92
N ILE A 621 16.71 22.95 38.53
CA ILE A 621 17.23 22.89 39.90
C ILE A 621 16.64 24.07 40.67
N ASP A 622 16.03 23.80 41.81
CA ASP A 622 15.49 24.85 42.66
C ASP A 622 16.53 25.43 43.64
N LEU A 623 16.12 26.43 44.43
CA LEU A 623 16.99 27.12 45.39
C LEU A 623 17.40 26.25 46.59
N GLU A 624 16.72 25.13 46.81
CA GLU A 624 16.99 24.20 47.91
C GLU A 624 17.94 23.08 47.47
N GLY A 625 18.20 22.95 46.17
CA GLY A 625 19.11 21.97 45.58
C GLY A 625 18.40 20.75 45.00
N LEU A 626 17.07 20.76 44.95
CA LEU A 626 16.28 19.70 44.34
C LEU A 626 16.43 19.79 42.82
N ALA A 627 17.04 18.78 42.21
CA ALA A 627 17.13 18.66 40.76
C ALA A 627 15.95 17.83 40.26
N THR A 628 15.14 18.40 39.39
CA THR A 628 13.99 17.74 38.77
C THR A 628 14.23 17.57 37.28
N TRP A 629 13.80 16.43 36.76
CA TRP A 629 13.82 16.11 35.35
C TRP A 629 12.47 15.54 34.95
N ARG A 630 11.91 16.05 33.86
CA ARG A 630 10.59 15.65 33.38
C ARG A 630 10.67 15.26 31.92
N ILE A 631 10.05 14.13 31.58
CA ILE A 631 9.62 13.84 30.22
C ILE A 631 8.11 13.97 30.17
N THR A 632 7.63 14.77 29.24
CA THR A 632 6.23 14.78 28.84
C THR A 632 6.14 14.23 27.43
N ILE A 633 5.39 13.16 27.26
CA ILE A 633 5.11 12.58 25.93
C ILE A 633 3.67 12.91 25.62
N THR A 634 3.50 13.75 24.61
CA THR A 634 2.20 14.23 24.13
C THR A 634 1.91 13.57 22.81
N PHE A 635 0.81 12.83 22.76
CA PHE A 635 0.35 12.22 21.53
C PHE A 635 -0.39 13.29 20.71
N PRO A 636 -0.22 13.33 19.38
CA PRO A 636 -0.99 14.24 18.55
C PRO A 636 -2.47 13.96 18.75
N ASP A 637 -3.27 15.03 18.84
CA ASP A 637 -4.73 14.94 19.02
C ASP A 637 -5.31 13.98 17.98
N ALA A 638 -5.65 12.78 18.43
CA ALA A 638 -6.72 12.04 17.79
C ALA A 638 -7.98 12.67 18.36
N ASP A 639 -8.68 13.47 17.57
CA ASP A 639 -10.04 13.93 17.87
C ASP A 639 -10.91 12.67 18.07
N ILE A 640 -10.89 12.08 19.26
CA ILE A 640 -11.80 11.00 19.68
C ILE A 640 -12.72 11.63 20.71
N GLU A 641 -13.67 12.43 20.23
CA GLU A 641 -14.75 12.91 21.09
C GLU A 641 -15.48 11.71 21.72
N GLU A 642 -15.74 11.80 23.02
CA GLU A 642 -16.40 10.81 23.90
C GLU A 642 -15.55 9.65 24.47
N VAL A 643 -14.27 9.48 24.09
CA VAL A 643 -13.39 8.47 24.69
C VAL A 643 -12.22 9.14 25.42
N LYS A 644 -12.07 8.86 26.72
CA LYS A 644 -10.88 9.26 27.48
C LYS A 644 -9.67 8.40 27.12
N VAL A 645 -9.00 8.72 26.02
CA VAL A 645 -7.66 8.21 25.72
C VAL A 645 -6.63 9.11 26.41
N ALA A 646 -5.51 8.55 26.86
CA ALA A 646 -4.44 9.40 27.37
C ALA A 646 -3.80 10.17 26.21
N ASN A 647 -3.77 11.49 26.36
CA ASN A 647 -3.15 12.39 25.41
C ASN A 647 -1.77 12.85 25.89
N SER A 648 -1.46 12.63 27.16
CA SER A 648 -0.11 12.79 27.67
C SER A 648 0.29 11.79 28.75
N ILE A 649 1.58 11.44 28.74
CA ILE A 649 2.25 10.70 29.80
C ILE A 649 3.35 11.60 30.34
N GLU A 650 3.36 11.81 31.64
CA GLU A 650 4.39 12.58 32.32
C GLU A 650 5.18 11.67 33.24
N ILE A 651 6.50 11.65 33.05
CA ILE A 651 7.45 10.94 33.90
C ILE A 651 8.31 12.01 34.57
N GLU A 652 8.21 12.12 35.89
CA GLU A 652 9.01 13.05 36.69
C GLU A 652 10.02 12.27 37.55
N LEU A 653 11.27 12.67 37.47
CA LEU A 653 12.37 12.17 38.28
C LEU A 653 12.96 13.32 39.08
N SER A 654 12.97 13.15 40.40
CA SER A 654 13.39 14.18 41.33
C SER A 654 14.53 13.65 42.20
N PHE A 655 15.60 14.45 42.30
CA PHE A 655 16.80 14.15 43.06
C PHE A 655 17.01 15.21 44.12
N ASP A 656 16.96 14.78 45.39
CA ASP A 656 17.24 15.65 46.52
C ASP A 656 18.75 15.62 46.77
N PHE A 657 19.44 16.62 46.22
CA PHE A 657 20.83 16.87 46.56
C PHE A 657 20.85 17.82 47.74
N ASP A 658 21.06 17.29 48.95
CA ASP A 658 21.35 18.12 50.11
C ASP A 658 22.62 18.95 49.83
N SER A 659 22.39 20.20 49.43
CA SER A 659 23.41 21.20 49.10
C SER A 659 24.34 21.54 50.27
N SER A 660 24.06 21.01 51.47
CA SER A 660 24.91 21.15 52.66
C SER A 660 25.94 20.03 52.83
N THR A 661 25.94 18.98 51.98
CA THR A 661 26.90 17.87 52.09
C THR A 661 28.06 17.96 51.06
N PRO A 662 29.34 17.81 51.49
CA PRO A 662 30.51 18.02 50.63
C PRO A 662 30.64 16.99 49.50
N GLU A 663 31.41 17.33 48.45
CA GLU A 663 31.66 16.63 47.17
C GLU A 663 31.76 15.08 47.20
N GLY A 664 32.12 14.49 48.35
CA GLY A 664 32.14 13.03 48.54
C GLY A 664 30.78 12.33 48.50
N ASN A 665 29.67 13.06 48.68
CA ASN A 665 28.31 12.48 48.74
C ASN A 665 27.63 12.31 47.37
N MET A 666 27.98 13.08 46.33
CA MET A 666 27.43 12.84 44.98
C MET A 666 27.82 11.44 44.47
N GLN A 667 29.08 11.04 44.66
CA GLN A 667 29.55 9.70 44.29
C GLN A 667 28.83 8.60 45.09
N LEU A 668 28.51 8.85 46.37
CA LEU A 668 27.75 7.93 47.21
C LEU A 668 26.28 7.84 46.76
N ALA A 669 25.66 8.97 46.42
CA ALA A 669 24.34 9.01 45.80
C ALA A 669 24.35 8.22 44.48
N PHE A 670 25.27 8.49 43.55
CA PHE A 670 25.41 7.73 42.31
C PHE A 670 25.64 6.22 42.53
N ASN A 671 26.41 5.85 43.54
CA ASN A 671 26.61 4.45 43.91
C ASN A 671 25.35 3.82 44.49
N ALA A 672 24.58 4.56 45.28
CA ALA A 672 23.28 4.13 45.81
C ALA A 672 22.27 3.93 44.68
N ILE A 673 22.20 4.87 43.72
CA ILE A 673 21.40 4.75 42.50
C ILE A 673 21.80 3.49 41.72
N LYS A 674 23.09 3.28 41.51
CA LYS A 674 23.62 2.11 40.81
C LYS A 674 23.27 0.81 41.51
N LEU A 675 23.37 0.76 42.84
CA LEU A 675 23.00 -0.42 43.62
C LEU A 675 21.49 -0.67 43.53
N TYR A 676 20.69 0.39 43.63
CA TYR A 676 19.24 0.34 43.52
C TYR A 676 18.80 -0.17 42.14
N CYS A 677 19.36 0.34 41.03
CA CYS A 677 19.07 -0.17 39.68
C CYS A 677 19.52 -1.63 39.49
N LYS A 678 20.55 -2.10 40.20
CA LYS A 678 20.92 -3.52 40.15
C LYS A 678 19.91 -4.42 40.84
N GLU A 679 19.25 -3.90 41.87
CA GLU A 679 18.32 -4.64 42.72
C GLU A 679 16.85 -4.46 42.29
N ASN A 680 16.56 -3.42 41.51
CA ASN A 680 15.23 -3.08 41.01
C ASN A 680 15.26 -2.89 39.49
N ALA A 681 14.74 -3.88 38.75
CA ALA A 681 14.71 -3.90 37.30
C ALA A 681 13.85 -2.77 36.70
N LEU A 682 12.73 -2.43 37.34
CA LEU A 682 11.85 -1.32 36.97
C LEU A 682 12.60 0.01 37.04
N ALA A 683 13.33 0.22 38.14
CA ALA A 683 14.16 1.40 38.33
C ALA A 683 15.30 1.43 37.29
N ALA A 684 15.91 0.29 36.94
CA ALA A 684 16.93 0.24 35.88
C ALA A 684 16.38 0.60 34.50
N GLU A 685 15.14 0.24 34.20
CA GLU A 685 14.49 0.52 32.92
C GLU A 685 14.11 2.00 32.80
N VAL A 686 13.41 2.53 33.80
CA VAL A 686 13.00 3.95 33.86
C VAL A 686 14.20 4.87 34.03
N ILE A 687 15.14 4.57 34.93
CA ILE A 687 16.39 5.34 35.14
C ILE A 687 17.37 5.13 33.98
N GLY A 688 17.38 3.98 33.30
CA GLY A 688 18.24 3.78 32.13
C GLY A 688 17.85 4.70 30.97
N ALA A 689 16.55 4.94 30.80
CA ALA A 689 15.95 5.87 29.85
C ALA A 689 16.30 7.35 30.11
N SER A 690 16.55 7.70 31.37
CA SER A 690 16.56 9.08 31.88
C SER A 690 17.84 9.49 32.61
N GLY A 691 18.65 8.51 33.02
CA GLY A 691 19.79 8.66 33.92
C GLY A 691 21.02 9.30 33.28
N LEU A 692 21.02 9.50 31.96
CA LEU A 692 21.98 10.37 31.30
C LEU A 692 21.60 11.85 31.39
N ALA A 693 20.36 12.19 31.77
CA ALA A 693 19.92 13.59 31.99
C ALA A 693 20.40 14.17 33.32
N LEU A 694 20.74 13.31 34.28
CA LEU A 694 21.48 13.66 35.48
C LEU A 694 22.82 14.35 35.14
N VAL A 695 23.37 14.08 33.95
CA VAL A 695 24.57 14.76 33.41
C VAL A 695 24.27 16.20 32.94
N ILE A 696 23.05 16.43 32.44
CA ILE A 696 22.61 17.68 31.81
C ILE A 696 22.22 18.70 32.87
N SER A 697 21.60 18.28 33.98
CA SER A 697 21.24 19.17 35.10
C SER A 697 22.46 19.80 35.78
N PHE A 698 23.66 19.22 35.64
CA PHE A 698 24.91 19.82 36.12
C PHE A 698 25.60 20.78 35.13
N LEU A 699 25.11 20.93 33.89
CA LEU A 699 25.62 21.92 32.93
C LEU A 699 25.44 23.38 33.41
N PRO A 700 24.31 23.80 34.01
CA PRO A 700 24.20 25.15 34.58
C PRO A 700 25.15 25.39 35.78
N LEU A 701 25.51 24.35 36.53
CA LEU A 701 26.48 24.42 37.64
C LEU A 701 27.92 24.69 37.17
N ALA A 702 28.25 24.44 35.90
CA ALA A 702 29.54 24.81 35.31
C ALA A 702 29.77 26.33 35.21
N THR A 703 28.73 27.15 35.44
CA THR A 703 28.88 28.61 35.58
C THR A 703 29.33 29.03 36.97
N ILE A 704 29.34 28.11 37.96
CA ILE A 704 29.76 28.32 39.34
C ILE A 704 31.12 27.62 39.58
N GLY A 705 32.17 28.09 38.89
CA GLY A 705 33.55 28.02 39.37
C GLY A 705 34.32 26.68 39.36
N THR A 706 33.75 25.57 38.89
CA THR A 706 34.49 24.29 38.73
C THR A 706 34.84 24.03 37.25
N SER A 707 35.99 23.39 37.01
CA SER A 707 36.51 23.22 35.65
C SER A 707 35.62 22.26 34.84
N ILE A 708 35.11 22.74 33.68
CA ILE A 708 34.28 21.98 32.73
C ILE A 708 34.89 20.61 32.35
N VAL A 709 36.22 20.50 32.43
CA VAL A 709 37.00 19.31 32.07
C VAL A 709 36.88 18.18 33.10
N GLU A 710 36.83 18.50 34.39
CA GLU A 710 36.75 17.48 35.47
C GLU A 710 35.33 16.94 35.63
N ILE A 711 34.31 17.80 35.49
CA ILE A 711 32.91 17.39 35.44
C ILE A 711 32.68 16.50 34.21
N GLY A 712 33.13 16.91 33.01
CA GLY A 712 33.03 16.11 31.80
C GLY A 712 33.71 14.73 31.89
N ALA A 713 34.86 14.64 32.57
CA ALA A 713 35.56 13.37 32.79
C ALA A 713 34.83 12.46 33.80
N GLY A 714 34.24 13.01 34.87
CA GLY A 714 33.43 12.28 35.84
C GLY A 714 32.14 11.72 35.24
N LEU A 715 31.48 12.52 34.39
CA LEU A 715 30.26 12.13 33.66
C LEU A 715 30.53 11.05 32.61
N LEU A 716 31.64 11.16 31.87
CA LEU A 716 32.09 10.14 30.92
C LEU A 716 32.51 8.84 31.62
N ALA A 717 33.10 8.93 32.81
CA ALA A 717 33.40 7.78 33.66
C ALA A 717 32.11 7.12 34.16
N LEU A 718 31.10 7.88 34.59
CA LEU A 718 29.80 7.37 35.03
C LEU A 718 29.06 6.65 33.89
N ALA A 719 28.99 7.26 32.70
CA ALA A 719 28.44 6.63 31.51
C ALA A 719 29.13 5.30 31.19
N LYS A 720 30.47 5.26 31.20
CA LYS A 720 31.27 4.03 30.99
C LYS A 720 31.12 2.98 32.09
N LEU A 721 30.84 3.38 33.33
CA LEU A 721 30.70 2.50 34.49
C LEU A 721 29.29 1.89 34.62
N LEU A 722 28.30 2.54 34.01
CA LEU A 722 26.91 2.08 33.92
C LEU A 722 26.72 1.12 32.74
N MET A 723 27.44 1.30 31.61
CA MET A 723 27.36 0.47 30.39
C MET A 723 27.19 -1.06 30.58
N PRO A 724 27.93 -1.76 31.48
CA PRO A 724 27.80 -3.22 31.59
C PRO A 724 26.53 -3.70 32.31
N ALA A 725 25.84 -2.83 33.05
CA ALA A 725 24.62 -3.19 33.80
C ALA A 725 23.35 -3.09 32.94
N PHE A 726 23.39 -2.36 31.82
CA PHE A 726 22.23 -2.07 30.96
C PHE A 726 22.19 -2.87 29.66
N GLY A 727 23.14 -3.79 29.45
CA GLY A 727 23.14 -4.72 28.33
C GLY A 727 22.42 -6.02 28.68
N ARG A 728 21.08 -6.04 28.62
CA ARG A 728 20.42 -7.30 28.26
C ARG A 728 20.65 -7.50 26.77
N LYS A 729 21.14 -8.70 26.42
CA LYS A 729 21.24 -9.16 25.04
C LYS A 729 19.90 -8.91 24.36
N LYS A 730 19.94 -8.24 23.22
CA LYS A 730 18.91 -8.32 22.20
C LYS A 730 18.85 -9.82 21.85
N ASP A 731 17.78 -10.50 22.22
CA ASP A 731 17.47 -11.77 21.58
C ASP A 731 17.19 -11.41 20.11
N GLU A 732 18.05 -11.95 19.24
CA GLU A 732 17.78 -12.04 17.82
C GLU A 732 16.67 -13.07 17.66
N ASP A 733 15.45 -12.61 17.41
CA ASP A 733 14.39 -13.32 16.67
C ASP A 733 13.40 -12.29 16.10
#